data_AF-A0A8C7J2K5-F1
#
_entry.id   AF-A0A8C7J2K5-F1
#
_cell.length_a   1.000
_cell.length_b   1.000
_cell.length_c   1.000
_cell.angle_alpha   90.00
_cell.angle_beta   90.00
_cell.angle_gamma   90.00
#
_symmetry.space_group_name_H-M   'P 1'
#
loop_
_entity.id
_entity.type
_entity.pdbx_description
1 polymer ?
#
loop_
_entity_poly.entity_id
_entity_poly.type
_entity_poly.pdbx_seq_one_letter_code
_entity_poly.pdbx_strand_id
1 'polypeptide(L)'
;GGLILHDVRAMMHGSNMVKVRSQKWQKSRSLRLLEDGVTVWCESTKSSRKAKAQQTFSVTEVECVREGCQSEALRRLSGSVPENQCFTVVFRGARKSLDLLCPCEEEARHWEKLDQYPLPPPPPTPPWAFAALRADENDDGKMSYDEVKRLLQMINIDLNEQYARSLFKKADRSCDGRLDHVEIEEFCRELMRRPELDAVYRHYSGNGCVLSTAELRDFLGDQGEDASLIHAQSLIRTYELNDWAQNNQFMTQNGFTMYMLSQENDVFNPDHARVHQDMTRPLAHYFISSSHNTYLTKDQVTSASSAEPYIRALNQGCRCVELDCWDGDKGEPVIYHGHTLTSKVPFKEVIETIAQYAFKASPYPLILSLENHCTVEQQTVMARHLRTILGKRLLTKPLNDQTLKDLPSPEELRGRILVKGKKDVHHLNQLGKTSSFDTSSDDEASSNNKKDKKDPTKAVSSKLSPELSELVVYCRSVPFRGFQHSTQKPPDEMSSFNENDLFVRHNSRQLSRIYPSGQRLQSSNYDPQDMWNGGCSMVALNFQTPGEQMDLNQGRFLPNSRCGYILKPSFLCSPSSNFNPEITGGGPGHIPTQLTIRIISAQQLPKINTDKPNSIVDPQVLVEIHGVAIDKSRDKTHRIDNNGFNPRWDSTLSFQLQVPELALVRFVVEDHDHKAKNDFVGQYTLPFTSLRTGYRHVHLLKADGSSLSPSTLFIHVKVSRKGVPIKTVSERMLLAKSEGKA
;
A
#
# COMPACT_ATOMS: atom_id res chain seq x y z
N GLY A 1 -8.16 10.53 -28.15
CA GLY A 1 -9.12 9.73 -28.93
C GLY A 1 -8.43 8.77 -29.88
N GLY A 2 -8.04 9.22 -31.09
CA GLY A 2 -7.59 8.33 -32.18
C GLY A 2 -6.27 7.56 -31.96
N LEU A 3 -5.28 8.16 -31.31
CA LEU A 3 -3.98 7.49 -31.06
C LEU A 3 -4.08 6.36 -30.02
N ILE A 4 -5.00 6.48 -29.05
CA ILE A 4 -5.19 5.51 -27.96
C ILE A 4 -5.84 4.22 -28.49
N LEU A 5 -6.79 4.34 -29.43
CA LEU A 5 -7.41 3.18 -30.07
C LEU A 5 -6.45 2.40 -30.96
N HIS A 6 -5.43 3.06 -31.51
CA HIS A 6 -4.41 2.45 -32.36
C HIS A 6 -3.49 1.51 -31.55
N ASP A 7 -2.99 1.97 -30.41
CA ASP A 7 -2.10 1.19 -29.53
C ASP A 7 -2.79 -0.07 -28.98
N VAL A 8 -4.06 0.05 -28.55
CA VAL A 8 -4.86 -1.09 -28.04
C VAL A 8 -5.06 -2.14 -29.14
N ARG A 9 -5.42 -1.72 -30.36
CA ARG A 9 -5.59 -2.65 -31.49
C ARG A 9 -4.28 -3.37 -31.83
N ALA A 10 -3.14 -2.68 -31.77
CA ALA A 10 -1.84 -3.29 -31.99
C ALA A 10 -1.52 -4.36 -30.93
N MET A 11 -1.74 -4.06 -29.64
CA MET A 11 -1.57 -5.03 -28.56
C MET A 11 -2.53 -6.23 -28.67
N MET A 12 -3.76 -6.02 -29.17
CA MET A 12 -4.74 -7.08 -29.41
C MET A 12 -4.38 -8.00 -30.59
N HIS A 13 -3.71 -7.47 -31.62
CA HIS A 13 -3.11 -8.30 -32.67
C HIS A 13 -2.02 -9.23 -32.08
N GLY A 14 -1.25 -8.67 -31.13
CA GLY A 14 -0.18 -9.35 -30.42
C GLY A 14 1.18 -9.17 -31.09
N SER A 15 2.24 -9.39 -30.31
CA SER A 15 3.63 -9.15 -30.69
C SER A 15 4.51 -10.34 -30.30
N ASN A 16 5.48 -10.65 -31.15
CA ASN A 16 6.47 -11.68 -30.87
C ASN A 16 7.75 -11.02 -30.35
N MET A 17 8.05 -11.24 -29.08
CA MET A 17 9.13 -10.58 -28.36
C MET A 17 10.12 -11.60 -27.80
N VAL A 18 11.31 -11.16 -27.43
CA VAL A 18 12.29 -11.97 -26.73
C VAL A 18 12.25 -11.64 -25.24
N LYS A 19 11.88 -12.63 -24.42
CA LYS A 19 11.96 -12.51 -22.97
C LYS A 19 13.39 -12.74 -22.51
N VAL A 20 13.95 -11.75 -21.83
CA VAL A 20 15.29 -11.77 -21.28
C VAL A 20 15.23 -12.12 -19.80
N ARG A 21 16.17 -12.95 -19.34
CA ARG A 21 16.44 -13.14 -17.90
C ARG A 21 17.90 -12.94 -17.55
N SER A 22 18.78 -13.18 -18.52
CA SER A 22 20.21 -12.94 -18.44
C SER A 22 20.77 -12.92 -19.86
N GLN A 23 22.03 -12.52 -20.04
CA GLN A 23 22.70 -12.58 -21.35
C GLN A 23 22.60 -13.96 -22.01
N LYS A 24 22.67 -15.04 -21.21
CA LYS A 24 22.61 -16.44 -21.68
C LYS A 24 21.19 -17.00 -21.80
N TRP A 25 20.19 -16.37 -21.17
CA TRP A 25 18.81 -16.84 -21.18
C TRP A 25 17.92 -15.81 -21.85
N GLN A 26 17.60 -16.10 -23.11
CA GLN A 26 16.73 -15.32 -23.97
C GLN A 26 15.79 -16.29 -24.68
N LYS A 27 14.48 -16.07 -24.62
CA LYS A 27 13.51 -16.95 -25.28
C LYS A 27 12.39 -16.14 -25.95
N SER A 28 12.05 -16.53 -27.17
CA SER A 28 10.90 -15.97 -27.89
C SER A 28 9.60 -16.22 -27.12
N ARG A 29 8.72 -15.23 -27.12
CA ARG A 29 7.43 -15.18 -26.42
C ARG A 29 6.45 -14.37 -27.25
N SER A 30 5.30 -14.94 -27.55
CA SER A 30 4.16 -14.17 -28.04
C SER A 30 3.38 -13.53 -26.88
N LEU A 31 3.12 -12.23 -26.95
CA LEU A 31 2.26 -11.50 -26.03
C LEU A 31 1.05 -10.92 -26.78
N ARG A 32 -0.14 -10.98 -26.18
CA ARG A 32 -1.37 -10.44 -26.75
C ARG A 32 -2.30 -9.90 -25.67
N LEU A 33 -2.84 -8.70 -25.87
CA LEU A 33 -3.95 -8.19 -25.07
C LEU A 33 -5.25 -8.88 -25.52
N LEU A 34 -5.96 -9.49 -24.60
CA LEU A 34 -7.22 -10.17 -24.91
C LEU A 34 -8.33 -9.14 -25.15
N GLU A 35 -9.44 -9.60 -25.73
CA GLU A 35 -10.59 -8.76 -26.10
C GLU A 35 -11.29 -8.13 -24.89
N ASP A 36 -10.98 -8.57 -23.67
CA ASP A 36 -11.44 -7.94 -22.43
C ASP A 36 -10.77 -6.59 -22.16
N GLY A 37 -9.73 -6.24 -22.93
CA GLY A 37 -8.99 -4.99 -22.80
C GLY A 37 -8.18 -4.87 -21.51
N VAL A 38 -8.15 -5.91 -20.68
CA VAL A 38 -7.55 -5.90 -19.34
C VAL A 38 -6.66 -7.11 -19.05
N THR A 39 -6.71 -8.18 -19.84
CA THR A 39 -5.88 -9.37 -19.65
C THR A 39 -4.84 -9.49 -20.75
N VAL A 40 -3.57 -9.60 -20.38
CA VAL A 40 -2.49 -9.94 -21.30
C VAL A 40 -2.18 -11.41 -21.21
N TRP A 41 -2.25 -12.10 -22.35
CA TRP A 41 -1.75 -13.45 -22.54
C TRP A 41 -0.29 -13.43 -22.97
N CYS A 42 0.49 -14.36 -22.43
CA CYS A 42 1.92 -14.52 -22.61
C CYS A 42 2.24 -16.00 -22.83
N GLU A 43 2.78 -16.31 -24.00
CA GLU A 43 3.09 -17.66 -24.42
C GLU A 43 4.07 -18.36 -23.45
N SER A 44 3.82 -19.62 -23.10
CA SER A 44 4.75 -20.41 -22.28
C SER A 44 4.80 -21.85 -22.73
N THR A 45 6.01 -22.32 -23.06
CA THR A 45 6.30 -23.71 -23.46
C THR A 45 6.27 -24.71 -22.29
N LYS A 46 5.83 -24.28 -21.09
CA LYS A 46 5.81 -25.13 -19.89
C LYS A 46 4.41 -25.72 -19.70
N SER A 47 4.33 -27.04 -19.57
CA SER A 47 3.07 -27.80 -19.54
C SER A 47 2.40 -27.92 -18.16
N SER A 48 3.05 -27.49 -17.07
CA SER A 48 2.48 -27.64 -15.72
C SER A 48 1.29 -26.71 -15.48
N ARG A 49 0.33 -27.13 -14.64
CA ARG A 49 -0.84 -26.30 -14.24
C ARG A 49 -0.42 -24.93 -13.69
N LYS A 50 0.59 -24.89 -12.81
CA LYS A 50 1.16 -23.65 -12.27
C LYS A 50 1.77 -22.75 -13.36
N ALA A 51 2.29 -23.34 -14.44
CA ALA A 51 2.79 -22.57 -15.57
C ALA A 51 1.66 -22.03 -16.46
N LYS A 52 0.55 -22.76 -16.62
CA LYS A 52 -0.66 -22.28 -17.31
C LYS A 52 -1.31 -21.10 -16.59
N ALA A 53 -1.42 -21.15 -15.27
CA ALA A 53 -1.92 -20.02 -14.46
C ALA A 53 -1.02 -18.76 -14.53
N GLN A 54 0.25 -18.91 -14.91
CA GLN A 54 1.20 -17.79 -15.11
C GLN A 54 1.26 -17.29 -16.56
N GLN A 55 0.50 -17.90 -17.48
CA GLN A 55 0.45 -17.49 -18.89
C GLN A 55 -0.32 -16.18 -19.08
N THR A 56 -1.15 -15.76 -18.13
CA THR A 56 -1.83 -14.48 -18.21
C THR A 56 -1.42 -13.55 -17.06
N PHE A 57 -1.67 -12.27 -17.24
CA PHE A 57 -1.68 -11.27 -16.17
C PHE A 57 -2.69 -10.19 -16.51
N SER A 58 -3.27 -9.58 -15.50
CA SER A 58 -4.12 -8.40 -15.71
C SER A 58 -3.24 -7.16 -15.87
N VAL A 59 -3.64 -6.25 -16.75
CA VAL A 59 -3.05 -4.91 -16.87
C VAL A 59 -3.13 -4.18 -15.53
N THR A 60 -4.17 -4.42 -14.73
CA THR A 60 -4.29 -3.84 -13.37
C THR A 60 -3.25 -4.35 -12.38
N GLU A 61 -2.56 -5.45 -12.68
CA GLU A 61 -1.42 -5.96 -11.90
C GLU A 61 -0.10 -5.29 -12.27
N VAL A 62 -0.06 -4.51 -13.36
CA VAL A 62 1.13 -3.76 -13.75
C VAL A 62 1.28 -2.55 -12.84
N GLU A 63 2.46 -2.42 -12.22
CA GLU A 63 2.82 -1.24 -11.41
C GLU A 63 3.26 -0.11 -12.33
N CYS A 64 4.14 -0.42 -13.27
CA CYS A 64 4.60 0.47 -14.32
C CYS A 64 5.28 -0.32 -15.44
N VAL A 65 5.47 0.32 -16.59
CA VAL A 65 6.39 -0.13 -17.64
C VAL A 65 7.62 0.78 -17.66
N ARG A 66 8.81 0.18 -17.67
CA ARG A 66 10.07 0.90 -17.76
C ARG A 66 10.61 0.79 -19.17
N GLU A 67 10.72 1.92 -19.85
CA GLU A 67 11.28 2.04 -21.20
C GLU A 67 12.79 1.76 -21.20
N GLY A 68 13.28 1.15 -22.26
CA GLY A 68 14.69 0.87 -22.47
C GLY A 68 15.32 -0.17 -21.54
N CYS A 69 16.64 -0.11 -21.43
CA CYS A 69 17.44 -1.06 -20.67
C CYS A 69 17.52 -0.69 -19.18
N GLN A 70 16.38 -0.47 -18.51
CA GLN A 70 16.36 0.00 -17.11
C GLN A 70 16.43 -1.12 -16.06
N SER A 71 16.08 -2.36 -16.40
CA SER A 71 16.19 -3.48 -15.46
C SER A 71 17.61 -4.04 -15.39
N GLU A 72 17.94 -4.76 -14.32
CA GLU A 72 19.24 -5.42 -14.17
C GLU A 72 19.54 -6.39 -15.34
N ALA A 73 18.55 -7.15 -15.80
CA ALA A 73 18.73 -8.10 -16.89
C ALA A 73 19.01 -7.41 -18.23
N LEU A 74 18.31 -6.30 -18.52
CA LEU A 74 18.48 -5.54 -19.76
C LEU A 74 19.71 -4.62 -19.72
N ARG A 75 20.07 -4.05 -18.56
CA ARG A 75 21.32 -3.28 -18.38
C ARG A 75 22.54 -4.10 -18.77
N ARG A 76 22.55 -5.40 -18.47
CA ARG A 76 23.63 -6.31 -18.88
C ARG A 76 23.70 -6.55 -20.40
N LEU A 77 22.66 -6.19 -21.15
CA LEU A 77 22.63 -6.21 -22.62
C LEU A 77 22.83 -4.82 -23.25
N SER A 78 22.95 -3.76 -22.43
CA SER A 78 23.17 -2.40 -22.93
C SER A 78 24.39 -2.32 -23.86
N GLY A 79 24.24 -1.61 -24.97
CA GLY A 79 25.23 -1.51 -26.05
C GLY A 79 25.21 -2.66 -27.06
N SER A 80 24.55 -3.79 -26.78
CA SER A 80 24.37 -4.90 -27.73
C SER A 80 22.99 -4.96 -28.37
N VAL A 81 22.01 -4.26 -27.80
CA VAL A 81 20.64 -4.16 -28.31
C VAL A 81 20.18 -2.70 -28.33
N PRO A 82 19.33 -2.28 -29.29
CA PRO A 82 18.78 -0.93 -29.32
C PRO A 82 17.90 -0.65 -28.10
N GLU A 83 18.16 0.46 -27.38
CA GLU A 83 17.40 0.79 -26.16
C GLU A 83 15.91 1.02 -26.46
N ASN A 84 15.58 1.64 -27.58
CA ASN A 84 14.21 1.90 -28.05
C ASN A 84 13.43 0.62 -28.45
N GLN A 85 14.02 -0.57 -28.33
CA GLN A 85 13.36 -1.85 -28.56
C GLN A 85 13.17 -2.66 -27.28
N CYS A 86 13.62 -2.14 -26.14
CA CYS A 86 13.61 -2.84 -24.86
C CYS A 86 12.61 -2.20 -23.91
N PHE A 87 11.90 -3.01 -23.13
CA PHE A 87 11.13 -2.50 -22.00
C PHE A 87 10.98 -3.56 -20.90
N THR A 88 10.65 -3.12 -19.70
CA THR A 88 10.37 -4.00 -18.55
C THR A 88 8.97 -3.75 -18.03
N VAL A 89 8.12 -4.79 -18.03
CA VAL A 89 6.84 -4.77 -17.32
C VAL A 89 7.09 -5.09 -15.85
N VAL A 90 6.82 -4.14 -14.97
CA VAL A 90 6.95 -4.29 -13.52
C VAL A 90 5.57 -4.58 -12.95
N PHE A 91 5.48 -5.65 -12.17
CA PHE A 91 4.22 -6.05 -11.52
C PHE A 91 4.16 -5.56 -10.09
N ARG A 92 2.95 -5.25 -9.64
CA ARG A 92 2.64 -5.09 -8.22
C ARG A 92 2.80 -6.45 -7.51
N GLY A 93 3.30 -6.41 -6.28
CA GLY A 93 3.43 -7.61 -5.44
C GLY A 93 4.63 -8.50 -5.76
N ALA A 94 4.47 -9.81 -5.55
CA ALA A 94 5.58 -10.79 -5.58
C ALA A 94 5.92 -11.34 -6.98
N ARG A 95 5.19 -10.92 -8.03
CA ARG A 95 5.42 -11.38 -9.40
C ARG A 95 6.71 -10.77 -9.95
N LYS A 96 7.56 -11.61 -10.55
CA LYS A 96 8.80 -11.14 -11.18
C LYS A 96 8.47 -10.29 -12.41
N SER A 97 9.23 -9.21 -12.60
CA SER A 97 9.17 -8.39 -13.80
C SER A 97 9.40 -9.21 -15.08
N LEU A 98 8.89 -8.69 -16.19
CA LEU A 98 9.11 -9.22 -17.53
C LEU A 98 10.00 -8.26 -18.30
N ASP A 99 11.24 -8.68 -18.55
CA ASP A 99 12.16 -7.99 -19.43
C ASP A 99 11.97 -8.47 -20.87
N LEU A 100 11.64 -7.55 -21.78
CA LEU A 100 11.22 -7.85 -23.14
C LEU A 100 12.02 -7.02 -24.15
N LEU A 101 12.41 -7.68 -25.23
CA LEU A 101 13.02 -7.09 -26.42
C LEU A 101 12.09 -7.29 -27.61
N CYS A 102 11.68 -6.19 -28.23
CA CYS A 102 10.83 -6.15 -29.42
C CYS A 102 11.63 -6.29 -30.71
N PRO A 103 10.98 -6.71 -31.82
CA PRO A 103 11.61 -6.73 -33.14
C PRO A 103 11.83 -5.32 -33.71
N CYS A 104 11.02 -4.32 -33.30
CA CYS A 104 11.15 -2.94 -33.74
C CYS A 104 10.71 -1.95 -32.64
N GLU A 105 11.06 -0.68 -32.83
CA GLU A 105 10.72 0.40 -31.91
C GLU A 105 9.20 0.67 -31.86
N GLU A 106 8.50 0.49 -32.97
CA GLU A 106 7.05 0.73 -33.04
C GLU A 106 6.28 -0.25 -32.13
N GLU A 107 6.65 -1.54 -32.16
CA GLU A 107 6.07 -2.52 -31.25
C GLU A 107 6.40 -2.21 -29.78
N ALA A 108 7.63 -1.82 -29.47
CA ALA A 108 8.00 -1.43 -28.11
C ALA A 108 7.12 -0.28 -27.60
N ARG A 109 6.94 0.78 -28.40
CA ARG A 109 6.12 1.95 -28.04
C ARG A 109 4.65 1.62 -27.75
N HIS A 110 4.07 0.62 -28.41
CA HIS A 110 2.70 0.19 -28.11
C HIS A 110 2.60 -0.43 -26.72
N TRP A 111 3.54 -1.32 -26.38
CA TRP A 111 3.55 -2.05 -25.11
C TRP A 111 4.11 -1.24 -23.93
N GLU A 112 4.93 -0.21 -24.20
CA GLU A 112 5.38 0.75 -23.19
C GLU A 112 4.24 1.52 -22.53
N LYS A 113 3.10 1.64 -23.21
CA LYS A 113 1.90 2.30 -22.69
C LYS A 113 0.99 1.36 -21.91
N LEU A 114 1.37 0.10 -21.70
CA LEU A 114 0.50 -0.90 -21.07
C LEU A 114 -0.02 -0.46 -19.70
N ASP A 115 0.79 0.25 -18.91
CA ASP A 115 0.42 0.78 -17.58
C ASP A 115 -0.45 2.05 -17.63
N GLN A 116 -0.65 2.64 -18.81
CA GLN A 116 -1.59 3.74 -19.05
C GLN A 116 -3.02 3.23 -19.31
N TYR A 117 -3.21 1.91 -19.33
CA TYR A 117 -4.49 1.25 -19.45
C TYR A 117 -4.90 0.61 -18.11
N PRO A 118 -6.18 0.68 -17.72
CA PRO A 118 -7.30 1.30 -18.42
C PRO A 118 -7.47 2.79 -18.05
N LEU A 119 -7.54 3.68 -19.05
CA LEU A 119 -8.28 4.96 -18.95
C LEU A 119 -9.76 4.67 -18.61
N PRO A 120 -10.56 5.64 -18.08
CA PRO A 120 -11.86 5.38 -17.46
C PRO A 120 -12.67 4.38 -18.27
N PRO A 121 -13.22 3.35 -17.60
CA PRO A 121 -13.71 2.17 -18.28
C PRO A 121 -14.65 2.60 -19.43
N PRO A 122 -14.38 2.23 -20.70
CA PRO A 122 -15.50 1.99 -21.58
C PRO A 122 -16.42 1.00 -20.86
N PRO A 123 -17.76 1.03 -21.06
CA PRO A 123 -18.66 0.12 -20.35
C PRO A 123 -18.06 -1.27 -20.40
N PRO A 124 -17.67 -1.86 -19.25
CA PRO A 124 -16.85 -3.05 -19.26
C PRO A 124 -17.64 -4.10 -20.05
N THR A 125 -16.98 -4.77 -21.00
CA THR A 125 -17.50 -6.04 -21.49
C THR A 125 -17.79 -6.85 -20.22
N PRO A 126 -19.05 -7.16 -19.91
CA PRO A 126 -19.37 -7.59 -18.58
C PRO A 126 -18.59 -8.86 -18.23
N PRO A 127 -18.16 -9.07 -16.97
CA PRO A 127 -17.40 -10.27 -16.60
C PRO A 127 -18.07 -11.58 -17.01
N TRP A 128 -19.40 -11.56 -17.13
CA TRP A 128 -20.20 -12.68 -17.63
C TRP A 128 -20.03 -12.95 -19.12
N ALA A 129 -19.68 -11.99 -19.96
CA ALA A 129 -19.59 -12.17 -21.42
C ALA A 129 -18.54 -13.23 -21.80
N PHE A 130 -17.36 -13.16 -21.18
CA PHE A 130 -16.31 -14.17 -21.38
C PHE A 130 -16.62 -15.49 -20.68
N ALA A 131 -17.34 -15.45 -19.56
CA ALA A 131 -17.76 -16.66 -18.87
C ALA A 131 -18.87 -17.39 -19.64
N ALA A 132 -19.78 -16.66 -20.29
CA ALA A 132 -20.87 -17.19 -21.09
C ALA A 132 -20.33 -17.90 -22.34
N LEU A 133 -19.35 -17.28 -23.02
CA LEU A 133 -18.62 -17.91 -24.13
C LEU A 133 -17.89 -19.21 -23.75
N ARG A 134 -17.55 -19.39 -22.47
CA ARG A 134 -16.91 -20.62 -21.96
C ARG A 134 -17.90 -21.63 -21.38
N ALA A 135 -19.09 -21.18 -21.04
CA ALA A 135 -20.14 -22.00 -20.45
C ALA A 135 -21.00 -22.67 -21.53
N ASP A 136 -21.06 -22.10 -22.73
CA ASP A 136 -21.55 -22.75 -23.96
C ASP A 136 -20.56 -23.86 -24.38
N GLU A 137 -20.83 -25.09 -23.96
CA GLU A 137 -19.91 -26.22 -24.19
C GLU A 137 -20.04 -26.84 -25.57
N ASN A 138 -21.20 -26.66 -26.20
CA ASN A 138 -21.51 -27.25 -27.50
C ASN A 138 -21.30 -26.27 -28.66
N ASP A 139 -20.96 -25.01 -28.36
CA ASP A 139 -20.69 -23.92 -29.31
C ASP A 139 -21.87 -23.70 -30.27
N ASP A 140 -23.10 -23.92 -29.78
CA ASP A 140 -24.33 -23.81 -30.56
C ASP A 140 -24.93 -22.40 -30.53
N GLY A 141 -24.33 -21.48 -29.76
CA GLY A 141 -24.71 -20.08 -29.64
C GLY A 141 -25.92 -19.84 -28.74
N LYS A 142 -26.40 -20.88 -28.02
CA LYS A 142 -27.46 -20.80 -27.02
C LYS A 142 -27.05 -21.54 -25.74
N MET A 143 -27.52 -21.08 -24.59
CA MET A 143 -27.25 -21.74 -23.30
C MET A 143 -28.48 -22.45 -22.74
N SER A 144 -28.34 -23.76 -22.54
CA SER A 144 -29.26 -24.55 -21.72
C SER A 144 -29.19 -24.13 -20.24
N TYR A 145 -30.18 -24.54 -19.43
CA TYR A 145 -30.16 -24.25 -18.00
C TYR A 145 -28.93 -24.82 -17.27
N ASP A 146 -28.42 -25.99 -17.69
CA ASP A 146 -27.22 -26.59 -17.10
C ASP A 146 -25.95 -25.77 -17.44
N GLU A 147 -25.89 -25.16 -18.63
CA GLU A 147 -24.85 -24.21 -19.04
C GLU A 147 -24.95 -22.90 -18.27
N VAL A 148 -26.17 -22.39 -18.05
CA VAL A 148 -26.38 -21.23 -17.17
C VAL A 148 -25.95 -21.53 -15.73
N LYS A 149 -26.20 -22.74 -15.22
CA LYS A 149 -25.72 -23.14 -13.89
C LYS A 149 -24.19 -23.15 -13.81
N ARG A 150 -23.52 -23.60 -14.88
CA ARG A 150 -22.05 -23.53 -14.99
C ARG A 150 -21.55 -22.08 -15.08
N LEU A 151 -22.22 -21.23 -15.85
CA LEU A 151 -21.92 -19.80 -15.91
C LEU A 151 -21.98 -19.16 -14.51
N LEU A 152 -23.06 -19.40 -13.75
CA LEU A 152 -23.22 -18.92 -12.37
C LEU A 152 -22.06 -19.38 -11.49
N GLN A 153 -21.70 -20.66 -11.55
CA GLN A 153 -20.56 -21.18 -10.83
C GLN A 153 -19.26 -20.47 -11.26
N MET A 154 -19.02 -20.25 -12.55
CA MET A 154 -17.82 -19.57 -13.04
C MET A 154 -17.69 -18.14 -12.54
N ILE A 155 -18.79 -17.40 -12.44
CA ILE A 155 -18.82 -16.02 -11.93
C ILE A 155 -18.92 -15.93 -10.40
N ASN A 156 -18.71 -17.03 -9.68
CA ASN A 156 -18.64 -17.09 -8.21
C ASN A 156 -20.00 -16.92 -7.49
N ILE A 157 -21.06 -17.56 -8.00
CA ILE A 157 -22.38 -17.58 -7.35
C ILE A 157 -23.08 -18.94 -7.49
N ASP A 158 -23.70 -19.43 -6.41
CA ASP A 158 -24.65 -20.55 -6.44
C ASP A 158 -26.01 -20.02 -6.00
N LEU A 159 -26.89 -19.81 -6.98
CA LEU A 159 -28.23 -19.34 -6.70
C LEU A 159 -29.11 -20.51 -6.24
N ASN A 160 -30.06 -20.21 -5.35
CA ASN A 160 -31.12 -21.16 -5.04
C ASN A 160 -31.79 -21.65 -6.35
N GLU A 161 -31.93 -22.97 -6.50
CA GLU A 161 -32.44 -23.62 -7.72
C GLU A 161 -33.78 -23.05 -8.20
N GLN A 162 -34.69 -22.71 -7.29
CA GLN A 162 -36.00 -22.13 -7.65
C GLN A 162 -35.86 -20.71 -8.20
N TYR A 163 -34.94 -19.91 -7.63
CA TYR A 163 -34.66 -18.55 -8.09
C TYR A 163 -33.86 -18.52 -9.39
N ALA A 164 -32.86 -19.39 -9.54
CA ALA A 164 -32.12 -19.55 -10.79
C ALA A 164 -33.06 -19.94 -11.94
N ARG A 165 -33.97 -20.90 -11.71
CA ARG A 165 -34.98 -21.28 -12.70
C ARG A 165 -35.99 -20.18 -13.00
N SER A 166 -36.38 -19.38 -12.02
CA SER A 166 -37.31 -18.27 -12.26
C SER A 166 -36.65 -17.16 -13.09
N LEU A 167 -35.39 -16.82 -12.81
CA LEU A 167 -34.59 -15.90 -13.63
C LEU A 167 -34.40 -16.43 -15.06
N PHE A 168 -34.03 -17.70 -15.19
CA PHE A 168 -33.88 -18.36 -16.50
C PHE A 168 -35.17 -18.28 -17.32
N LYS A 169 -36.31 -18.69 -16.74
CA LYS A 169 -37.62 -18.63 -17.41
C LYS A 169 -38.07 -17.22 -17.75
N LYS A 170 -37.66 -16.23 -16.94
CA LYS A 170 -37.97 -14.82 -17.21
C LYS A 170 -37.17 -14.28 -18.39
N ALA A 171 -35.95 -14.78 -18.57
CA ALA A 171 -35.06 -14.41 -19.68
C ALA A 171 -35.37 -15.17 -20.98
N ASP A 172 -35.82 -16.44 -20.89
CA ASP A 172 -36.25 -17.28 -22.02
C ASP A 172 -37.58 -16.76 -22.62
N ARG A 173 -37.48 -15.71 -23.44
CA ARG A 173 -38.62 -15.10 -24.14
C ARG A 173 -39.06 -15.93 -25.34
N SER A 174 -38.11 -16.64 -25.96
CA SER A 174 -38.34 -17.56 -27.06
C SER A 174 -39.13 -18.80 -26.62
N CYS A 175 -39.12 -19.11 -25.32
CA CYS A 175 -39.75 -20.28 -24.70
C CYS A 175 -39.26 -21.60 -25.30
N ASP A 176 -38.02 -21.63 -25.81
CA ASP A 176 -37.42 -22.81 -26.42
C ASP A 176 -36.59 -23.66 -25.42
N GLY A 177 -36.52 -23.21 -24.17
CA GLY A 177 -35.81 -23.88 -23.08
C GLY A 177 -34.30 -23.62 -23.09
N ARG A 178 -33.83 -22.66 -23.89
CA ARG A 178 -32.45 -22.19 -23.97
C ARG A 178 -32.44 -20.66 -24.01
N LEU A 179 -31.30 -20.05 -23.71
CA LEU A 179 -31.11 -18.61 -23.82
C LEU A 179 -30.22 -18.31 -25.02
N ASP A 180 -30.71 -17.57 -26.01
CA ASP A 180 -29.87 -17.01 -27.06
C ASP A 180 -29.01 -15.83 -26.53
N HIS A 181 -28.10 -15.30 -27.35
CA HIS A 181 -27.21 -14.20 -26.96
C HIS A 181 -27.96 -12.99 -26.33
N VAL A 182 -29.13 -12.62 -26.84
CA VAL A 182 -29.90 -11.48 -26.34
C VAL A 182 -30.54 -11.82 -24.99
N GLU A 183 -31.09 -13.02 -24.85
CA GLU A 183 -31.70 -13.51 -23.63
C GLU A 183 -30.66 -13.73 -22.51
N ILE A 184 -29.44 -14.16 -22.86
CA ILE A 184 -28.30 -14.24 -21.95
C ILE A 184 -27.95 -12.85 -21.41
N GLU A 185 -27.91 -11.84 -22.28
CA GLU A 185 -27.66 -10.46 -21.87
C GLU A 185 -28.73 -9.97 -20.89
N GLU A 186 -30.00 -10.28 -21.14
CA GLU A 186 -31.11 -9.95 -20.25
C GLU A 186 -31.02 -10.68 -18.90
N PHE A 187 -30.71 -11.98 -18.91
CA PHE A 187 -30.48 -12.77 -17.70
C PHE A 187 -29.37 -12.14 -16.85
N CYS A 188 -28.23 -11.82 -17.46
CA CYS A 188 -27.10 -11.23 -16.76
C CYS A 188 -27.37 -9.80 -16.31
N ARG A 189 -28.13 -9.01 -17.07
CA ARG A 189 -28.57 -7.67 -16.65
C ARG A 189 -29.43 -7.71 -15.40
N GLU A 190 -30.32 -8.70 -15.31
CA GLU A 190 -31.13 -8.91 -14.11
C GLU A 190 -30.27 -9.38 -12.92
N LEU A 191 -29.29 -10.26 -13.17
CA LEU A 191 -28.33 -10.71 -12.15
C LEU A 191 -27.46 -9.58 -11.58
N MET A 192 -27.09 -8.63 -12.43
CA MET A 192 -26.26 -7.47 -12.07
C MET A 192 -27.06 -6.32 -11.43
N ARG A 193 -28.38 -6.45 -11.25
CA ARG A 193 -29.17 -5.41 -10.58
C ARG A 193 -28.65 -5.17 -9.16
N ARG A 194 -28.68 -3.90 -8.77
CA ARG A 194 -28.22 -3.40 -7.47
C ARG A 194 -29.41 -2.85 -6.69
N PRO A 195 -30.36 -3.70 -6.23
CA PRO A 195 -31.60 -3.23 -5.61
C PRO A 195 -31.40 -2.31 -4.40
N GLU A 196 -30.28 -2.47 -3.68
CA GLU A 196 -29.88 -1.60 -2.59
C GLU A 196 -29.48 -0.20 -3.06
N LEU A 197 -28.86 -0.08 -4.24
CA LEU A 197 -28.51 1.20 -4.85
C LEU A 197 -29.72 1.83 -5.53
N ASP A 198 -30.56 1.02 -6.19
CA ASP A 198 -31.87 1.42 -6.72
C ASP A 198 -32.73 2.06 -5.63
N ALA A 199 -32.70 1.51 -4.41
CA ALA A 199 -33.45 2.05 -3.27
C ALA A 199 -32.94 3.42 -2.84
N VAL A 200 -31.61 3.64 -2.81
CA VAL A 200 -31.02 4.96 -2.53
C VAL A 200 -31.42 5.95 -3.63
N TYR A 201 -31.29 5.57 -4.89
CA TYR A 201 -31.67 6.41 -6.03
C TYR A 201 -33.15 6.83 -5.97
N ARG A 202 -34.06 5.88 -5.75
CA ARG A 202 -35.51 6.14 -5.65
C ARG A 202 -35.90 6.96 -4.43
N HIS A 203 -35.10 6.96 -3.37
CA HIS A 203 -35.36 7.79 -2.20
C HIS A 203 -35.29 9.28 -2.54
N TYR A 204 -34.38 9.67 -3.44
CA TYR A 204 -34.17 11.07 -3.83
C TYR A 204 -34.89 11.44 -5.14
N SER A 205 -35.20 10.48 -6.02
CA SER A 205 -35.91 10.75 -7.26
C SER A 205 -37.42 10.87 -7.04
N GLY A 206 -37.96 12.08 -7.14
CA GLY A 206 -39.38 12.37 -6.93
C GLY A 206 -40.31 11.72 -7.96
N ASN A 207 -39.81 11.44 -9.17
CA ASN A 207 -40.57 10.73 -10.23
C ASN A 207 -40.16 9.27 -10.41
N GLY A 208 -39.12 8.80 -9.70
CA GLY A 208 -38.57 7.45 -9.79
C GLY A 208 -37.82 7.11 -11.09
N CYS A 209 -37.72 8.06 -12.04
CA CYS A 209 -37.11 7.85 -13.35
C CYS A 209 -35.77 8.57 -13.49
N VAL A 210 -35.66 9.82 -13.03
CA VAL A 210 -34.46 10.67 -13.10
C VAL A 210 -34.24 11.43 -11.79
N LEU A 211 -33.00 11.78 -11.49
CA LEU A 211 -32.65 12.80 -10.50
C LEU A 211 -32.44 14.13 -11.20
N SER A 212 -33.19 15.15 -10.81
CA SER A 212 -32.87 16.54 -11.14
C SER A 212 -31.59 17.00 -10.45
N THR A 213 -31.02 18.09 -10.94
CA THR A 213 -29.86 18.73 -10.29
C THR A 213 -30.14 19.06 -8.82
N ALA A 214 -31.36 19.50 -8.48
CA ALA A 214 -31.73 19.83 -7.10
C ALA A 214 -31.83 18.58 -6.21
N GLU A 215 -32.41 17.49 -6.72
CA GLU A 215 -32.49 16.22 -5.97
C GLU A 215 -31.11 15.59 -5.77
N LEU A 216 -30.23 15.65 -6.77
CA LEU A 216 -28.84 15.21 -6.63
C LEU A 216 -28.09 16.06 -5.58
N ARG A 217 -28.28 17.39 -5.60
CA ARG A 217 -27.74 18.29 -4.57
C ARG A 217 -28.19 17.88 -3.17
N ASP A 218 -29.46 17.54 -3.00
CA ASP A 218 -30.00 17.13 -1.69
C ASP A 218 -29.39 15.81 -1.23
N PHE A 219 -29.22 14.84 -2.13
CA PHE A 219 -28.45 13.62 -1.86
C PHE A 219 -27.03 13.94 -1.38
N LEU A 220 -26.31 14.81 -2.08
CA LEU A 220 -24.94 15.21 -1.71
C LEU A 220 -24.88 15.87 -0.33
N GLY A 221 -25.84 16.74 -0.02
CA GLY A 221 -25.96 17.36 1.29
C GLY A 221 -26.11 16.34 2.42
N ASP A 222 -26.97 15.33 2.23
CA ASP A 222 -27.15 14.25 3.20
C ASP A 222 -25.90 13.35 3.34
N GLN A 223 -25.07 13.28 2.29
CA GLN A 223 -23.79 12.55 2.34
C GLN A 223 -22.67 13.35 3.05
N GLY A 224 -22.90 14.63 3.33
CA GLY A 224 -21.89 15.54 3.89
C GLY A 224 -20.93 16.12 2.85
N GLU A 225 -21.34 16.18 1.59
CA GLU A 225 -20.56 16.66 0.45
C GLU A 225 -20.91 18.12 0.07
N ASP A 226 -20.23 18.70 -0.93
CA ASP A 226 -20.60 20.01 -1.46
C ASP A 226 -22.01 19.97 -2.08
N ALA A 227 -22.98 20.49 -1.34
CA ALA A 227 -24.37 20.60 -1.75
C ALA A 227 -24.64 21.86 -2.61
N SER A 228 -23.69 22.24 -3.48
CA SER A 228 -23.89 23.29 -4.47
C SER A 228 -24.54 22.74 -5.74
N LEU A 229 -25.43 23.53 -6.36
CA LEU A 229 -26.01 23.17 -7.66
C LEU A 229 -24.93 23.03 -8.75
N ILE A 230 -23.86 23.83 -8.65
CA ILE A 230 -22.72 23.79 -9.58
C ILE A 230 -22.01 22.44 -9.51
N HIS A 231 -21.75 21.93 -8.30
CA HIS A 231 -21.14 20.63 -8.13
C HIS A 231 -22.04 19.50 -8.64
N ALA A 232 -23.34 19.52 -8.30
CA ALA A 232 -24.31 18.55 -8.81
C ALA A 232 -24.36 18.54 -10.36
N GLN A 233 -24.38 19.71 -11.01
CA GLN A 233 -24.32 19.81 -12.48
C GLN A 233 -23.02 19.24 -13.06
N SER A 234 -21.89 19.47 -12.40
CA SER A 234 -20.60 18.91 -12.81
C SER A 234 -20.61 17.38 -12.76
N LEU A 235 -21.20 16.79 -11.72
CA LEU A 235 -21.32 15.33 -11.60
C LEU A 235 -22.23 14.75 -12.70
N ILE A 236 -23.37 15.39 -12.98
CA ILE A 236 -24.25 15.00 -14.09
C ILE A 236 -23.47 14.99 -15.41
N ARG A 237 -22.77 16.09 -15.71
CA ARG A 237 -21.97 16.21 -16.93
C ARG A 237 -20.86 15.17 -17.02
N THR A 238 -20.33 14.71 -15.89
CA THR A 238 -19.19 13.80 -15.85
C THR A 238 -19.61 12.33 -15.95
N TYR A 239 -20.67 11.93 -15.24
CA TYR A 239 -21.04 10.53 -15.06
C TYR A 239 -22.31 10.12 -15.80
N GLU A 240 -23.13 11.06 -16.27
CA GLU A 240 -24.31 10.71 -17.07
C GLU A 240 -23.91 10.29 -18.48
N LEU A 241 -24.36 9.09 -18.88
CA LEU A 241 -24.06 8.50 -20.19
C LEU A 241 -25.18 8.74 -21.21
N ASN A 242 -26.40 9.08 -20.77
CA ASN A 242 -27.50 9.36 -21.66
C ASN A 242 -27.49 10.84 -22.10
N ASP A 243 -27.28 11.09 -23.39
CA ASP A 243 -27.18 12.45 -23.95
C ASP A 243 -28.41 13.31 -23.66
N TRP A 244 -29.62 12.73 -23.73
CA TRP A 244 -30.84 13.49 -23.45
C TRP A 244 -30.89 13.92 -21.98
N ALA A 245 -30.61 13.00 -21.04
CA ALA A 245 -30.61 13.31 -19.62
C ALA A 245 -29.52 14.34 -19.29
N GLN A 246 -28.31 14.16 -19.81
CA GLN A 246 -27.19 15.08 -19.61
C GLN A 246 -27.51 16.49 -20.12
N ASN A 247 -28.05 16.62 -21.34
CA ASN A 247 -28.43 17.91 -21.94
C ASN A 247 -29.54 18.62 -21.16
N ASN A 248 -30.42 17.88 -20.50
CA ASN A 248 -31.49 18.41 -19.66
C ASN A 248 -31.10 18.51 -18.17
N GLN A 249 -29.83 18.30 -17.82
CA GLN A 249 -29.33 18.32 -16.44
C GLN A 249 -30.05 17.35 -15.48
N PHE A 250 -30.35 16.16 -16.00
CA PHE A 250 -30.87 15.02 -15.27
C PHE A 250 -29.81 13.93 -15.15
N MET A 251 -29.80 13.21 -14.02
CA MET A 251 -29.03 11.99 -13.83
C MET A 251 -29.96 10.78 -13.83
N THR A 252 -29.67 9.81 -14.69
CA THR A 252 -30.33 8.51 -14.72
C THR A 252 -29.75 7.60 -13.64
N GLN A 253 -30.42 6.48 -13.40
CA GLN A 253 -29.93 5.44 -12.48
C GLN A 253 -28.53 4.91 -12.88
N ASN A 254 -28.24 4.82 -14.18
CA ASN A 254 -26.93 4.40 -14.66
C ASN A 254 -25.87 5.45 -14.36
N GLY A 255 -26.15 6.73 -14.63
CA GLY A 255 -25.25 7.82 -14.28
C GLY A 255 -24.99 7.92 -12.78
N PHE A 256 -26.03 7.73 -11.96
CA PHE A 256 -25.89 7.65 -10.50
C PHE A 256 -25.03 6.47 -10.06
N THR A 257 -25.21 5.29 -10.67
CA THR A 257 -24.38 4.11 -10.38
C THR A 257 -22.91 4.35 -10.72
N MET A 258 -22.64 4.99 -11.86
CA MET A 258 -21.27 5.36 -12.28
C MET A 258 -20.63 6.35 -11.30
N TYR A 259 -21.38 7.37 -10.88
CA TYR A 259 -20.92 8.30 -9.84
C TYR A 259 -20.62 7.58 -8.53
N MET A 260 -21.52 6.71 -8.06
CA MET A 260 -21.37 6.01 -6.79
C MET A 260 -20.16 5.08 -6.74
N LEU A 261 -19.76 4.50 -7.88
CA LEU A 261 -18.58 3.65 -8.05
C LEU A 261 -17.28 4.42 -8.35
N SER A 262 -17.38 5.72 -8.65
CA SER A 262 -16.25 6.56 -9.03
C SER A 262 -15.27 6.78 -7.86
N GLN A 263 -14.04 7.16 -8.21
CA GLN A 263 -13.05 7.59 -7.21
C GLN A 263 -13.47 8.87 -6.47
N GLU A 264 -14.36 9.68 -7.05
CA GLU A 264 -14.88 10.90 -6.41
C GLU A 264 -15.87 10.58 -5.28
N ASN A 265 -16.52 9.42 -5.32
CA ASN A 265 -17.39 8.91 -4.25
C ASN A 265 -16.74 7.76 -3.43
N ASP A 266 -15.42 7.65 -3.49
CA ASP A 266 -14.66 6.67 -2.71
C ASP A 266 -14.80 6.89 -1.20
N VAL A 267 -14.71 5.81 -0.43
CA VAL A 267 -14.68 5.84 1.04
C VAL A 267 -13.52 6.68 1.58
N PHE A 268 -12.39 6.70 0.86
CA PHE A 268 -11.25 7.57 1.12
C PHE A 268 -11.51 8.98 0.60
N ASN A 269 -11.20 9.98 1.42
CA ASN A 269 -11.39 11.37 1.04
C ASN A 269 -10.50 11.79 -0.16
N PRO A 270 -11.08 12.12 -1.33
CA PRO A 270 -10.30 12.53 -2.51
C PRO A 270 -9.48 13.79 -2.27
N ASP A 271 -9.91 14.71 -1.39
CA ASP A 271 -9.13 15.88 -1.02
C ASP A 271 -7.82 15.53 -0.30
N HIS A 272 -7.76 14.34 0.31
CA HIS A 272 -6.56 13.84 0.96
C HIS A 272 -5.63 13.10 -0.01
N ALA A 273 -6.05 12.90 -1.28
CA ALA A 273 -5.22 12.33 -2.33
C ALA A 273 -4.13 13.29 -2.82
N ARG A 274 -4.26 14.60 -2.54
CA ARG A 274 -3.20 15.59 -2.75
C ARG A 274 -2.43 15.86 -1.45
N VAL A 275 -1.27 16.50 -1.58
CA VAL A 275 -0.59 17.07 -0.41
C VAL A 275 -1.50 18.16 0.16
N HIS A 276 -2.01 17.94 1.37
CA HIS A 276 -2.97 18.83 2.03
C HIS A 276 -2.54 19.17 3.47
N GLN A 277 -1.63 18.40 4.05
CA GLN A 277 -1.13 18.65 5.40
C GLN A 277 -0.05 19.73 5.37
N ASP A 278 0.13 20.41 6.50
CA ASP A 278 1.21 21.38 6.68
C ASP A 278 2.55 20.64 6.61
N MET A 279 3.36 20.95 5.59
CA MET A 279 4.68 20.36 5.34
C MET A 279 5.84 21.22 5.87
N THR A 280 5.53 22.30 6.60
CA THR A 280 6.48 23.29 7.14
C THR A 280 6.81 23.08 8.62
N ARG A 281 6.26 22.04 9.26
CA ARG A 281 6.59 21.69 10.65
C ARG A 281 7.94 20.98 10.74
N PRO A 282 8.59 20.95 11.91
CA PRO A 282 9.83 20.21 12.10
C PRO A 282 9.70 18.73 11.69
N LEU A 283 10.78 18.13 11.15
CA LEU A 283 10.79 16.73 10.70
C LEU A 283 10.32 15.73 11.77
N ALA A 284 10.59 16.03 13.06
CA ALA A 284 10.14 15.22 14.19
C ALA A 284 8.61 15.14 14.33
N HIS A 285 7.85 16.06 13.73
CA HIS A 285 6.39 16.12 13.83
C HIS A 285 5.68 15.21 12.82
N TYR A 286 6.39 14.41 12.03
CA TYR A 286 5.79 13.53 11.02
C TYR A 286 6.04 12.06 11.33
N PHE A 287 5.05 11.23 11.06
CA PHE A 287 5.27 9.83 10.75
C PHE A 287 5.91 9.74 9.36
N ILE A 288 6.93 8.90 9.23
CA ILE A 288 7.79 8.77 8.04
C ILE A 288 7.76 7.33 7.58
N SER A 289 7.31 7.08 6.36
CA SER A 289 7.25 5.74 5.78
C SER A 289 8.64 5.13 5.68
N SER A 290 8.85 4.00 6.35
CA SER A 290 10.20 3.47 6.63
C SER A 290 10.30 1.98 6.32
N SER A 291 11.35 1.59 5.61
CA SER A 291 11.65 0.21 5.25
C SER A 291 12.82 -0.32 6.09
N HIS A 292 12.71 -1.59 6.50
CA HIS A 292 13.75 -2.35 7.18
C HIS A 292 14.39 -3.35 6.21
N ASN A 293 15.71 -3.53 6.29
CA ASN A 293 16.52 -4.39 5.42
C ASN A 293 16.07 -4.31 3.95
N THR A 294 15.97 -3.08 3.44
CA THR A 294 15.29 -2.78 2.17
C THR A 294 15.82 -3.64 1.02
N TYR A 295 17.12 -3.95 1.00
CA TYR A 295 17.77 -4.76 -0.03
C TYR A 295 17.24 -6.20 -0.18
N LEU A 296 16.58 -6.76 0.83
CA LEU A 296 16.11 -8.15 0.82
C LEU A 296 14.85 -8.34 -0.03
N THR A 297 14.81 -9.45 -0.75
CA THR A 297 13.66 -9.81 -1.59
C THR A 297 12.66 -10.74 -0.91
N LYS A 298 13.07 -11.46 0.15
CA LYS A 298 12.23 -12.42 0.90
C LYS A 298 12.65 -12.51 2.39
N ASP A 299 13.16 -13.67 2.81
CA ASP A 299 13.57 -14.00 4.17
C ASP A 299 14.93 -13.38 4.56
N GLN A 300 15.23 -13.38 5.86
CA GLN A 300 16.44 -12.77 6.41
C GLN A 300 17.70 -13.63 6.22
N VAL A 301 17.60 -14.90 5.84
CA VAL A 301 18.74 -15.85 5.95
C VAL A 301 19.31 -16.26 4.60
N THR A 302 18.46 -16.48 3.60
CA THR A 302 18.83 -17.11 2.32
C THR A 302 18.37 -16.32 1.09
N SER A 303 17.66 -15.22 1.29
CA SER A 303 17.09 -14.46 0.17
C SER A 303 18.13 -13.69 -0.63
N ALA A 304 17.75 -13.28 -1.84
CA ALA A 304 18.58 -12.45 -2.67
C ALA A 304 18.54 -10.98 -2.18
N SER A 305 19.70 -10.33 -2.16
CA SER A 305 19.84 -8.88 -2.06
C SER A 305 19.92 -8.26 -3.44
N SER A 306 19.18 -7.18 -3.68
CA SER A 306 19.14 -6.50 -4.99
C SER A 306 18.74 -5.02 -4.86
N ALA A 307 18.92 -4.24 -5.92
CA ALA A 307 18.48 -2.85 -5.97
C ALA A 307 16.96 -2.69 -6.18
N GLU A 308 16.27 -3.71 -6.69
CA GLU A 308 14.85 -3.63 -7.07
C GLU A 308 13.89 -3.34 -5.90
N PRO A 309 14.05 -3.94 -4.69
CA PRO A 309 13.27 -3.53 -3.51
C PRO A 309 13.34 -2.04 -3.16
N TYR A 310 14.47 -1.37 -3.40
CA TYR A 310 14.58 0.08 -3.20
C TYR A 310 13.67 0.82 -4.17
N ILE A 311 13.59 0.38 -5.43
CA ILE A 311 12.69 0.98 -6.43
C ILE A 311 11.24 0.84 -5.97
N ARG A 312 10.82 -0.37 -5.59
CA ARG A 312 9.45 -0.63 -5.12
C ARG A 312 9.11 0.22 -3.89
N ALA A 313 9.99 0.25 -2.89
CA ALA A 313 9.76 1.04 -1.68
C ALA A 313 9.64 2.54 -2.00
N LEU A 314 10.54 3.09 -2.82
CA LEU A 314 10.52 4.51 -3.20
C LEU A 314 9.29 4.89 -4.03
N ASN A 315 8.87 4.03 -4.97
CA ASN A 315 7.65 4.23 -5.77
C ASN A 315 6.38 4.16 -4.92
N GLN A 316 6.38 3.38 -3.85
CA GLN A 316 5.30 3.34 -2.86
C GLN A 316 5.35 4.51 -1.86
N GLY A 317 6.24 5.48 -2.07
CA GLY A 317 6.36 6.67 -1.23
C GLY A 317 7.21 6.48 0.02
N CYS A 318 7.95 5.38 0.19
CA CYS A 318 8.84 5.19 1.34
C CYS A 318 9.93 6.27 1.38
N ARG A 319 10.22 6.84 2.55
CA ARG A 319 11.13 7.98 2.78
C ARG A 319 12.28 7.68 3.74
N CYS A 320 12.40 6.45 4.23
CA CYS A 320 13.55 5.97 4.96
C CYS A 320 13.89 4.54 4.51
N VAL A 321 15.08 4.33 3.94
CA VAL A 321 15.53 3.03 3.43
C VAL A 321 16.84 2.61 4.11
N GLU A 322 17.03 1.31 4.28
CA GLU A 322 18.17 0.74 5.02
C GLU A 322 19.23 0.14 4.10
N LEU A 323 20.50 0.33 4.46
CA LEU A 323 21.67 -0.14 3.72
C LEU A 323 22.66 -0.75 4.71
N ASP A 324 22.74 -2.09 4.74
CA ASP A 324 23.69 -2.84 5.58
C ASP A 324 24.99 -3.00 4.82
N CYS A 325 25.93 -2.12 5.10
CA CYS A 325 27.15 -1.94 4.33
C CYS A 325 28.28 -2.79 4.92
N TRP A 326 28.87 -3.63 4.08
CA TRP A 326 29.97 -4.53 4.43
C TRP A 326 31.10 -4.40 3.41
N ASP A 327 32.30 -4.79 3.83
CA ASP A 327 33.45 -4.82 2.93
C ASP A 327 33.22 -5.82 1.79
N GLY A 328 33.48 -5.35 0.57
CA GLY A 328 33.47 -6.19 -0.63
C GLY A 328 34.85 -6.37 -1.23
N ASP A 329 34.89 -7.19 -2.29
CA ASP A 329 36.12 -7.50 -3.00
C ASP A 329 36.65 -6.26 -3.75
N LYS A 330 37.96 -6.21 -3.97
CA LYS A 330 38.63 -5.12 -4.73
C LYS A 330 38.42 -3.73 -4.13
N GLY A 331 38.11 -3.64 -2.84
CA GLY A 331 37.91 -2.37 -2.14
C GLY A 331 36.58 -1.68 -2.45
N GLU A 332 35.63 -2.37 -3.05
CA GLU A 332 34.29 -1.84 -3.35
C GLU A 332 33.26 -2.37 -2.35
N PRO A 333 32.53 -1.49 -1.63
CA PRO A 333 31.57 -1.90 -0.60
C PRO A 333 30.35 -2.61 -1.20
N VAL A 334 29.77 -3.51 -0.42
CA VAL A 334 28.59 -4.31 -0.77
C VAL A 334 27.50 -4.19 0.28
N ILE A 335 26.26 -4.53 -0.10
CA ILE A 335 25.11 -4.58 0.79
C ILE A 335 24.57 -6.01 0.85
N TYR A 336 24.39 -6.51 2.07
CA TYR A 336 23.73 -7.79 2.38
C TYR A 336 23.50 -7.94 3.89
N HIS A 337 22.77 -8.97 4.30
CA HIS A 337 22.58 -9.27 5.71
C HIS A 337 23.78 -10.08 6.24
N GLY A 338 24.58 -9.46 7.10
CA GLY A 338 25.83 -10.01 7.64
C GLY A 338 25.67 -11.40 8.26
N HIS A 339 26.69 -12.23 8.15
CA HIS A 339 26.73 -13.58 8.75
C HIS A 339 25.57 -14.51 8.32
N THR A 340 24.93 -14.24 7.18
CA THR A 340 23.88 -15.08 6.59
C THR A 340 24.27 -15.59 5.19
N LEU A 341 23.39 -16.38 4.56
CA LEU A 341 23.54 -16.90 3.21
C LEU A 341 22.87 -16.02 2.14
N THR A 342 22.52 -14.78 2.50
CA THR A 342 21.94 -13.83 1.54
C THR A 342 22.94 -13.44 0.45
N SER A 343 22.46 -13.16 -0.76
CA SER A 343 23.34 -12.68 -1.83
C SER A 343 23.81 -11.25 -1.56
N LYS A 344 24.85 -10.81 -2.27
CA LYS A 344 25.41 -9.46 -2.15
C LYS A 344 24.98 -8.60 -3.34
N VAL A 345 24.71 -7.32 -3.11
CA VAL A 345 24.53 -6.30 -4.16
C VAL A 345 25.58 -5.20 -3.99
N PRO A 346 26.22 -4.69 -5.06
CA PRO A 346 27.18 -3.59 -4.93
C PRO A 346 26.54 -2.33 -4.35
N PHE A 347 27.22 -1.70 -3.38
CA PHE A 347 26.73 -0.44 -2.78
C PHE A 347 26.53 0.65 -3.83
N LYS A 348 27.48 0.77 -4.77
CA LYS A 348 27.42 1.73 -5.87
C LYS A 348 26.13 1.60 -6.69
N GLU A 349 25.75 0.38 -7.05
CA GLU A 349 24.54 0.10 -7.84
C GLU A 349 23.26 0.54 -7.09
N VAL A 350 23.22 0.31 -5.78
CA VAL A 350 22.10 0.74 -4.93
C VAL A 350 22.01 2.26 -4.87
N ILE A 351 23.14 2.97 -4.71
CA ILE A 351 23.15 4.44 -4.70
C ILE A 351 22.76 5.03 -6.07
N GLU A 352 23.19 4.43 -7.18
CA GLU A 352 22.75 4.82 -8.54
C GLU A 352 21.24 4.63 -8.71
N THR A 353 20.70 3.53 -8.19
CA THR A 353 19.26 3.27 -8.19
C THR A 353 18.50 4.31 -7.35
N ILE A 354 18.98 4.60 -6.14
CA ILE A 354 18.39 5.64 -5.29
C ILE A 354 18.44 7.00 -5.99
N ALA A 355 19.57 7.36 -6.62
CA ALA A 355 19.69 8.59 -7.40
C ALA A 355 18.63 8.72 -8.51
N GLN A 356 18.22 7.60 -9.12
CA GLN A 356 17.21 7.62 -10.18
C GLN A 356 15.76 7.70 -9.64
N TYR A 357 15.47 7.07 -8.49
CA TYR A 357 14.10 6.89 -8.01
C TYR A 357 13.73 7.71 -6.77
N ALA A 358 14.69 8.29 -6.06
CA ALA A 358 14.48 8.95 -4.76
C ALA A 358 13.29 9.92 -4.77
N PHE A 359 13.11 10.70 -5.84
CA PHE A 359 12.10 11.75 -5.91
C PHE A 359 11.04 11.56 -7.01
N LYS A 360 10.88 10.34 -7.56
CA LYS A 360 9.87 10.08 -8.59
C LYS A 360 8.43 10.12 -8.04
N ALA A 361 8.18 9.44 -6.92
CA ALA A 361 6.85 9.38 -6.31
C ALA A 361 6.60 10.47 -5.25
N SER A 362 7.66 11.07 -4.69
CA SER A 362 7.54 12.08 -3.64
C SER A 362 8.71 13.07 -3.71
N PRO A 363 8.45 14.40 -3.66
CA PRO A 363 9.51 15.40 -3.67
C PRO A 363 10.18 15.60 -2.29
N TYR A 364 9.62 15.03 -1.24
CA TYR A 364 10.07 15.21 0.15
C TYR A 364 11.34 14.42 0.47
N PRO A 365 12.10 14.83 1.50
CA PRO A 365 13.40 14.27 1.81
C PRO A 365 13.42 12.75 1.94
N LEU A 366 14.55 12.15 1.56
CA LEU A 366 14.83 10.72 1.73
C LEU A 366 15.93 10.51 2.78
N ILE A 367 15.73 9.61 3.73
CA ILE A 367 16.73 9.24 4.74
C ILE A 367 17.36 7.90 4.37
N LEU A 368 18.69 7.86 4.31
CA LEU A 368 19.48 6.63 4.15
C LEU A 368 19.95 6.17 5.53
N SER A 369 19.38 5.09 6.05
CA SER A 369 19.82 4.45 7.29
C SER A 369 20.99 3.53 6.99
N LEU A 370 22.21 3.98 7.29
CA LEU A 370 23.41 3.18 7.09
C LEU A 370 23.71 2.34 8.33
N GLU A 371 23.72 1.02 8.16
CA GLU A 371 24.33 0.10 9.12
C GLU A 371 25.73 -0.24 8.61
N ASN A 372 26.77 0.31 9.27
CA ASN A 372 28.13 0.32 8.73
C ASN A 372 29.03 -0.69 9.42
N HIS A 373 29.49 -1.69 8.66
CA HIS A 373 30.44 -2.73 9.06
C HIS A 373 31.74 -2.71 8.22
N CYS A 374 31.93 -1.70 7.36
CA CYS A 374 33.09 -1.58 6.47
C CYS A 374 34.35 -1.10 7.20
N THR A 375 35.53 -1.41 6.67
CA THR A 375 36.79 -0.78 7.08
C THR A 375 36.80 0.72 6.76
N VAL A 376 37.68 1.48 7.41
CA VAL A 376 37.80 2.94 7.20
C VAL A 376 38.09 3.27 5.72
N GLU A 377 38.87 2.43 5.04
CA GLU A 377 39.18 2.58 3.61
C GLU A 377 37.91 2.45 2.76
N GLN A 378 37.10 1.40 2.98
CA GLN A 378 35.86 1.22 2.21
C GLN A 378 34.76 2.21 2.63
N GLN A 379 34.75 2.69 3.88
CA GLN A 379 33.87 3.80 4.27
C GLN A 379 34.20 5.09 3.51
N THR A 380 35.49 5.35 3.25
CA THR A 380 35.92 6.48 2.40
C THR A 380 35.38 6.31 0.98
N VAL A 381 35.39 5.08 0.46
CA VAL A 381 34.78 4.74 -0.84
C VAL A 381 33.26 4.94 -0.83
N MET A 382 32.56 4.54 0.24
CA MET A 382 31.13 4.80 0.41
C MET A 382 30.83 6.30 0.37
N ALA A 383 31.58 7.11 1.13
CA ALA A 383 31.41 8.56 1.16
C ALA A 383 31.65 9.19 -0.23
N ARG A 384 32.66 8.71 -0.97
CA ARG A 384 32.93 9.12 -2.35
C ARG A 384 31.76 8.79 -3.29
N HIS A 385 31.23 7.56 -3.23
CA HIS A 385 30.08 7.15 -4.05
C HIS A 385 28.84 8.00 -3.75
N LEU A 386 28.52 8.19 -2.47
CA LEU A 386 27.41 9.06 -2.04
C LEU A 386 27.55 10.48 -2.60
N ARG A 387 28.72 11.11 -2.42
CA ARG A 387 28.99 12.48 -2.91
C ARG A 387 28.89 12.57 -4.44
N THR A 388 29.50 11.62 -5.15
CA THR A 388 29.61 11.66 -6.61
C THR A 388 28.26 11.38 -7.28
N ILE A 389 27.53 10.38 -6.82
CA ILE A 389 26.30 9.89 -7.48
C ILE A 389 25.08 10.73 -7.08
N LEU A 390 24.95 11.08 -5.80
CA LEU A 390 23.81 11.86 -5.32
C LEU A 390 24.01 13.36 -5.57
N GLY A 391 25.26 13.81 -5.65
CA GLY A 391 25.62 15.19 -5.98
C GLY A 391 24.96 16.20 -5.04
N LYS A 392 24.34 17.23 -5.62
CA LYS A 392 23.65 18.29 -4.87
C LYS A 392 22.45 17.80 -4.06
N ARG A 393 21.89 16.63 -4.35
CA ARG A 393 20.75 16.07 -3.60
C ARG A 393 21.20 15.59 -2.23
N LEU A 394 22.43 15.13 -2.07
CA LEU A 394 22.97 14.77 -0.77
C LEU A 394 23.19 16.01 0.09
N LEU A 395 22.60 16.01 1.29
CA LEU A 395 22.82 17.05 2.27
C LEU A 395 24.13 16.79 3.01
N THR A 396 25.11 17.67 2.84
CA THR A 396 26.46 17.54 3.44
C THR A 396 26.75 18.60 4.51
N LYS A 397 25.90 19.62 4.63
CA LYS A 397 26.01 20.71 5.61
C LYS A 397 24.63 21.11 6.12
N PRO A 398 24.52 21.69 7.33
CA PRO A 398 23.30 22.32 7.79
C PRO A 398 22.79 23.39 6.80
N LEU A 399 21.48 23.61 6.77
CA LEU A 399 20.85 24.64 5.93
C LEU A 399 21.21 26.06 6.38
N ASN A 400 21.53 26.23 7.66
CA ASN A 400 21.88 27.50 8.30
C ASN A 400 22.94 27.27 9.39
N ASP A 401 23.73 28.31 9.68
CA ASP A 401 24.82 28.27 10.66
C ASP A 401 24.34 28.58 12.10
N GLN A 402 23.03 28.69 12.31
CA GLN A 402 22.44 28.98 13.62
C GLN A 402 22.33 27.72 14.48
N THR A 403 22.32 27.90 15.80
CA THR A 403 22.08 26.80 16.75
C THR A 403 20.72 26.16 16.47
N LEU A 404 20.74 24.85 16.20
CA LEU A 404 19.56 24.08 15.82
C LEU A 404 18.59 23.94 17.00
N LYS A 405 17.46 24.67 16.94
CA LYS A 405 16.39 24.56 17.95
C LYS A 405 15.50 23.35 17.69
N ASP A 406 15.10 23.19 16.43
CA ASP A 406 14.25 22.13 15.89
C ASP A 406 14.83 21.61 14.57
N LEU A 407 14.44 20.40 14.16
CA LEU A 407 14.80 19.86 12.86
C LEU A 407 14.16 20.69 11.73
N PRO A 408 14.81 20.86 10.57
CA PRO A 408 14.18 21.48 9.42
C PRO A 408 12.93 20.71 8.97
N SER A 409 12.02 21.40 8.31
CA SER A 409 10.80 20.81 7.79
C SER A 409 11.01 19.95 6.55
N PRO A 410 10.08 19.03 6.22
CA PRO A 410 10.07 18.34 4.94
C PRO A 410 10.12 19.30 3.75
N GLU A 411 9.47 20.47 3.84
CA GLU A 411 9.47 21.48 2.79
C GLU A 411 10.85 22.13 2.60
N GLU A 412 11.55 22.51 3.68
CA GLU A 412 12.91 23.06 3.60
C GLU A 412 13.94 22.03 3.07
N LEU A 413 13.67 20.74 3.30
CA LEU A 413 14.50 19.62 2.86
C LEU A 413 14.01 18.98 1.54
N ARG A 414 13.10 19.63 0.82
CA ARG A 414 12.58 19.12 -0.46
C ARG A 414 13.73 18.80 -1.44
N GLY A 415 13.68 17.62 -2.04
CA GLY A 415 14.70 17.12 -2.97
C GLY A 415 16.04 16.76 -2.32
N ARG A 416 16.13 16.69 -0.99
CA ARG A 416 17.36 16.35 -0.26
C ARG A 416 17.38 14.90 0.22
N ILE A 417 18.58 14.34 0.24
CA ILE A 417 18.89 13.01 0.78
C ILE A 417 19.76 13.20 2.02
N LEU A 418 19.32 12.65 3.14
CA LEU A 418 19.98 12.71 4.42
C LEU A 418 20.64 11.36 4.73
N VAL A 419 21.79 11.38 5.38
CA VAL A 419 22.47 10.17 5.88
C VAL A 419 22.26 10.05 7.37
N LYS A 420 21.70 8.92 7.80
CA LYS A 420 21.61 8.51 9.19
C LYS A 420 22.78 7.58 9.51
N GLY A 421 23.58 7.95 10.51
CA GLY A 421 24.78 7.21 10.89
C GLY A 421 25.45 7.75 12.15
N LYS A 422 26.59 7.16 12.52
CA LYS A 422 27.44 7.64 13.62
C LYS A 422 28.25 8.86 13.16
N LYS A 423 28.58 9.76 14.09
CA LYS A 423 29.40 10.95 13.84
C LYS A 423 30.55 10.99 14.85
N ASP A 424 31.76 11.24 14.39
CA ASP A 424 32.95 11.35 15.24
C ASP A 424 32.88 12.65 16.06
N VAL A 425 33.11 12.53 17.37
CA VAL A 425 33.00 13.60 18.36
C VAL A 425 34.28 14.47 18.38
N HIS A 426 35.39 13.99 17.79
CA HIS A 426 36.65 14.74 17.78
C HIS A 426 36.60 16.08 17.02
N HIS A 427 35.69 16.25 16.05
CA HIS A 427 35.49 17.53 15.36
C HIS A 427 34.63 18.55 16.14
N LEU A 428 33.86 18.11 17.16
CA LEU A 428 33.08 19.03 18.01
C LEU A 428 33.96 19.73 19.06
N ASN A 429 35.06 19.11 19.47
CA ASN A 429 35.97 19.67 20.49
C ASN A 429 36.83 20.86 20.01
N GLN A 430 36.81 21.22 18.72
CA GLN A 430 37.37 22.50 18.26
C GLN A 430 36.44 23.70 18.53
N LEU A 431 35.19 23.48 18.95
CA LEU A 431 34.21 24.54 19.20
C LEU A 431 33.53 24.50 20.59
N GLY A 432 33.93 23.62 21.50
CA GLY A 432 33.44 23.66 22.88
C GLY A 432 34.08 22.62 23.80
N LYS A 433 34.80 23.07 24.83
CA LYS A 433 35.31 22.22 25.91
C LYS A 433 34.15 21.70 26.77
N THR A 434 33.99 20.38 26.91
CA THR A 434 33.94 19.66 28.22
C THR A 434 33.76 18.14 28.05
N SER A 435 34.61 17.41 28.77
CA SER A 435 34.53 16.04 29.32
C SER A 435 34.37 14.80 28.42
N SER A 436 35.40 13.95 28.53
CA SER A 436 35.58 12.56 28.09
C SER A 436 34.59 11.57 28.72
N PHE A 437 33.99 10.67 27.94
CA PHE A 437 33.39 9.43 28.47
C PHE A 437 33.38 8.27 27.47
N ASP A 438 33.62 7.08 28.03
CA ASP A 438 33.86 5.77 27.41
C ASP A 438 32.78 5.27 26.44
N THR A 439 33.28 4.51 25.45
CA THR A 439 32.54 3.80 24.41
C THR A 439 32.43 2.32 24.78
N SER A 440 31.23 1.81 25.05
CA SER A 440 30.94 0.37 25.01
C SER A 440 30.12 0.07 23.76
N SER A 441 30.58 -0.90 22.97
CA SER A 441 29.85 -1.49 21.84
C SER A 441 28.80 -2.47 22.35
N ASP A 442 27.58 -2.34 21.86
CA ASP A 442 26.56 -3.38 21.96
C ASP A 442 26.90 -4.48 20.95
N ASP A 443 27.53 -5.55 21.45
CA ASP A 443 27.63 -6.84 20.77
C ASP A 443 26.64 -7.80 21.43
N GLU A 444 25.85 -8.45 20.58
CA GLU A 444 24.92 -9.53 20.90
C GLU A 444 25.59 -10.65 21.72
N ALA A 445 24.81 -11.19 22.65
CA ALA A 445 25.24 -12.17 23.63
C ALA A 445 25.74 -13.47 22.97
N SER A 446 27.03 -13.76 23.11
CA SER A 446 27.53 -15.14 23.15
C SER A 446 28.49 -15.30 24.32
N SER A 447 28.08 -16.14 25.26
CA SER A 447 28.83 -16.51 26.45
C SER A 447 30.10 -17.27 26.08
N ASN A 448 31.28 -16.72 26.38
CA ASN A 448 32.43 -17.52 26.81
C ASN A 448 33.46 -16.69 27.59
N ASN A 449 33.65 -17.05 28.85
CA ASN A 449 34.66 -16.51 29.76
C ASN A 449 36.07 -16.85 29.27
N LYS A 450 36.93 -15.83 29.11
CA LYS A 450 38.36 -15.89 29.48
C LYS A 450 38.92 -14.47 29.62
N LYS A 451 39.41 -14.15 30.83
CA LYS A 451 40.11 -12.92 31.18
C LYS A 451 41.54 -13.00 30.67
N ASP A 452 41.95 -12.06 29.80
CA ASP A 452 43.35 -11.70 29.62
C ASP A 452 43.52 -10.18 29.77
N LYS A 453 44.44 -9.78 30.66
CA LYS A 453 44.83 -8.39 30.93
C LYS A 453 45.55 -7.81 29.70
N LYS A 454 45.23 -6.57 29.30
CA LYS A 454 46.00 -5.82 28.30
C LYS A 454 46.34 -4.40 28.76
N ASP A 455 47.61 -4.06 28.53
CA ASP A 455 48.34 -2.83 28.81
C ASP A 455 47.71 -1.55 28.21
N PRO A 456 47.87 -0.36 28.85
CA PRO A 456 47.30 0.89 28.39
C PRO A 456 48.31 1.72 27.58
N THR A 457 48.62 1.33 26.33
CA THR A 457 49.29 2.22 25.35
C THR A 457 49.01 1.78 23.90
N LYS A 458 47.80 2.00 23.41
CA LYS A 458 47.53 2.14 21.97
C LYS A 458 46.50 3.24 21.75
N ALA A 459 46.88 4.27 20.99
CA ALA A 459 45.94 5.26 20.47
C ALA A 459 44.81 4.52 19.74
N VAL A 460 43.57 4.73 20.20
CA VAL A 460 42.38 4.12 19.60
C VAL A 460 42.18 4.75 18.23
N SER A 461 42.49 4.03 17.15
CA SER A 461 42.12 4.47 15.81
C SER A 461 40.60 4.58 15.75
N SER A 462 40.05 5.71 15.30
CA SER A 462 38.61 5.85 15.11
C SER A 462 38.14 4.77 14.13
N LYS A 463 37.10 4.00 14.50
CA LYS A 463 36.49 3.00 13.62
C LYS A 463 35.64 3.63 12.50
N LEU A 464 35.61 4.97 12.41
CA LEU A 464 34.75 5.74 11.52
C LEU A 464 35.60 6.69 10.67
N SER A 465 35.43 6.65 9.35
CA SER A 465 36.09 7.58 8.42
C SER A 465 35.55 9.02 8.61
N PRO A 466 36.42 10.04 8.63
CA PRO A 466 36.01 11.44 8.65
C PRO A 466 35.04 11.79 7.51
N GLU A 467 35.30 11.27 6.31
CA GLU A 467 34.52 11.55 5.10
C GLU A 467 33.08 11.08 5.20
N LEU A 468 32.84 9.91 5.81
CA LEU A 468 31.50 9.39 6.05
C LEU A 468 30.83 10.13 7.22
N SER A 469 31.59 10.42 8.28
CA SER A 469 31.11 11.18 9.45
C SER A 469 30.60 12.58 9.08
N GLU A 470 31.26 13.26 8.14
CA GLU A 470 30.84 14.58 7.63
C GLU A 470 29.48 14.57 6.92
N LEU A 471 29.05 13.41 6.38
CA LEU A 471 27.75 13.30 5.70
C LEU A 471 26.57 13.23 6.69
N VAL A 472 26.85 12.98 7.98
CA VAL A 472 25.82 12.91 9.02
C VAL A 472 25.53 14.32 9.56
N VAL A 473 24.44 14.90 9.07
CA VAL A 473 24.00 16.27 9.42
C VAL A 473 22.91 16.24 10.49
N TYR A 474 21.67 15.90 10.12
CA TYR A 474 20.48 16.00 11.00
C TYR A 474 20.00 14.66 11.59
N CYS A 475 20.63 13.54 11.22
CA CYS A 475 20.24 12.19 11.64
C CYS A 475 21.40 11.48 12.37
N ARG A 476 21.94 12.11 13.41
CA ARG A 476 23.06 11.58 14.18
C ARG A 476 22.60 10.47 15.12
N SER A 477 23.10 9.25 14.90
CA SER A 477 22.76 8.09 15.71
C SER A 477 23.56 8.08 17.02
N VAL A 478 22.85 8.09 18.15
CA VAL A 478 23.45 8.02 19.49
C VAL A 478 22.83 6.90 20.34
N PRO A 479 23.63 6.22 21.19
CA PRO A 479 23.09 5.26 22.15
C PRO A 479 22.09 5.93 23.09
N PHE A 480 20.98 5.24 23.35
CA PHE A 480 19.98 5.75 24.29
C PHE A 480 20.46 5.56 25.73
N ARG A 481 20.50 6.65 26.52
CA ARG A 481 21.00 6.66 27.92
C ARG A 481 19.90 6.99 28.94
N GLY A 482 18.64 6.76 28.59
CA GLY A 482 17.49 7.13 29.42
C GLY A 482 16.91 8.52 29.12
N PHE A 483 15.74 8.79 29.73
CA PHE A 483 14.93 9.98 29.47
C PHE A 483 15.33 11.21 30.28
N GLN A 484 16.13 11.01 31.33
CA GLN A 484 16.67 12.10 32.14
C GLN A 484 17.46 13.01 31.19
N HIS A 485 16.96 14.22 30.98
CA HIS A 485 17.50 15.24 30.06
C HIS A 485 17.22 15.06 28.56
N SER A 486 16.28 14.21 28.14
CA SER A 486 15.88 14.10 26.71
C SER A 486 15.45 15.43 26.09
N THR A 487 14.83 16.33 26.84
CA THR A 487 14.47 17.68 26.40
C THR A 487 15.66 18.64 26.26
N GLN A 488 16.82 18.31 26.83
CA GLN A 488 18.06 19.11 26.74
C GLN A 488 18.99 18.61 25.63
N LYS A 489 18.71 17.43 25.06
CA LYS A 489 19.48 16.89 23.95
C LYS A 489 19.19 17.66 22.65
N PRO A 490 20.19 17.76 21.76
CA PRO A 490 20.02 18.48 20.51
C PRO A 490 19.11 17.68 19.56
N PRO A 491 18.32 18.38 18.72
CA PRO A 491 17.26 17.74 17.91
C PRO A 491 17.80 16.88 16.77
N ASP A 492 19.07 17.04 16.37
CA ASP A 492 19.77 16.24 15.37
C ASP A 492 20.25 14.87 15.89
N GLU A 493 20.20 14.64 17.20
CA GLU A 493 20.39 13.31 17.78
C GLU A 493 19.14 12.46 17.65
N MET A 494 19.33 11.21 17.26
CA MET A 494 18.28 10.20 17.20
C MET A 494 18.75 8.84 17.71
N SER A 495 17.80 8.03 18.18
CA SER A 495 18.04 6.68 18.65
C SER A 495 17.23 5.66 17.85
N SER A 496 17.76 4.44 17.73
CA SER A 496 17.07 3.30 17.13
C SER A 496 16.75 2.28 18.23
N PHE A 497 15.54 1.73 18.22
CA PHE A 497 15.02 0.83 19.25
C PHE A 497 14.44 -0.43 18.62
N ASN A 498 14.38 -1.51 19.40
CA ASN A 498 13.60 -2.69 19.04
C ASN A 498 12.10 -2.46 19.32
N GLU A 499 11.26 -3.42 18.93
CA GLU A 499 9.79 -3.32 18.96
C GLU A 499 9.11 -3.28 20.35
N ASN A 500 9.83 -3.21 21.48
CA ASN A 500 9.25 -3.27 22.84
C ASN A 500 9.15 -1.93 23.59
N ASP A 501 9.40 -0.82 22.91
CA ASP A 501 9.82 0.45 23.51
C ASP A 501 8.90 1.63 23.10
N LEU A 502 8.11 2.21 24.02
CA LEU A 502 7.08 3.25 23.74
C LEU A 502 7.37 4.63 24.37
N PHE A 503 7.53 5.70 23.55
CA PHE A 503 8.13 6.97 24.04
C PHE A 503 7.54 8.30 23.51
N VAL A 504 6.39 8.74 24.02
CA VAL A 504 5.69 9.95 23.52
C VAL A 504 6.51 11.26 23.59
N ARG A 505 7.12 11.60 24.74
CA ARG A 505 7.74 12.94 24.93
C ARG A 505 9.01 13.17 24.11
N HIS A 506 9.84 12.14 23.95
CA HIS A 506 11.08 12.20 23.17
C HIS A 506 10.80 12.52 21.69
N ASN A 507 9.72 11.94 21.16
CA ASN A 507 9.34 12.00 19.76
C ASN A 507 8.73 13.33 19.30
N SER A 508 8.56 14.30 20.21
CA SER A 508 8.13 15.67 19.88
C SER A 508 9.27 16.52 19.30
N ARG A 509 10.53 16.23 19.65
CA ARG A 509 11.70 17.01 19.21
C ARG A 509 12.75 16.21 18.45
N GLN A 510 12.86 14.91 18.74
CA GLN A 510 13.87 14.03 18.15
C GLN A 510 13.21 12.96 17.29
N LEU A 511 13.97 12.43 16.33
CA LEU A 511 13.54 11.28 15.57
C LEU A 511 13.81 9.99 16.36
N SER A 512 12.90 9.03 16.24
CA SER A 512 13.10 7.66 16.67
C SER A 512 12.89 6.70 15.51
N ARG A 513 13.73 5.67 15.44
CA ARG A 513 13.58 4.56 14.51
C ARG A 513 13.26 3.28 15.26
N ILE A 514 12.20 2.59 14.88
CA ILE A 514 11.86 1.25 15.37
C ILE A 514 12.10 0.24 14.24
N TYR A 515 12.63 -0.93 14.56
CA TYR A 515 12.87 -2.00 13.59
C TYR A 515 12.50 -3.38 14.16
N PRO A 516 12.16 -4.37 13.30
CA PRO A 516 11.78 -5.70 13.73
C PRO A 516 12.92 -6.43 14.47
N SER A 517 12.56 -7.27 15.44
CA SER A 517 13.52 -8.13 16.15
C SER A 517 14.24 -9.12 15.21
N GLY A 518 15.53 -9.37 15.46
CA GLY A 518 16.32 -10.39 14.74
C GLY A 518 15.79 -11.82 14.86
N GLN A 519 14.89 -12.09 15.82
CA GLN A 519 14.20 -13.38 15.94
C GLN A 519 13.20 -13.64 14.80
N ARG A 520 12.82 -12.60 14.03
CA ARG A 520 11.85 -12.67 12.92
C ARG A 520 12.52 -13.14 11.62
N LEU A 521 13.09 -14.34 11.63
CA LEU A 521 13.87 -14.92 10.51
C LEU A 521 13.11 -14.98 9.16
N GLN A 522 11.78 -15.10 9.22
CA GLN A 522 10.90 -15.12 8.05
C GLN A 522 10.46 -13.72 7.58
N SER A 523 11.10 -12.65 8.07
CA SER A 523 10.75 -11.26 7.76
C SER A 523 9.32 -10.87 8.15
N SER A 524 8.75 -11.47 9.20
CA SER A 524 7.46 -11.02 9.74
C SER A 524 7.55 -9.60 10.30
N ASN A 525 6.41 -8.92 10.42
CA ASN A 525 6.32 -7.55 10.93
C ASN A 525 5.67 -7.52 12.32
N TYR A 526 6.04 -6.54 13.14
CA TYR A 526 5.36 -6.19 14.39
C TYR A 526 4.20 -5.21 14.12
N ASP A 527 3.30 -5.02 15.09
CA ASP A 527 2.20 -4.06 14.96
C ASP A 527 2.75 -2.61 14.95
N PRO A 528 2.72 -1.91 13.80
CA PRO A 528 3.26 -0.56 13.71
C PRO A 528 2.40 0.47 14.47
N GLN A 529 1.12 0.16 14.72
CA GLN A 529 0.20 1.09 15.35
C GLN A 529 0.61 1.42 16.78
N ASP A 530 1.11 0.45 17.54
CA ASP A 530 1.58 0.67 18.91
C ASP A 530 2.72 1.69 18.93
N MET A 531 3.65 1.61 17.98
CA MET A 531 4.75 2.55 17.86
C MET A 531 4.28 3.96 17.43
N TRP A 532 3.32 4.05 16.50
CA TRP A 532 2.73 5.33 16.12
C TRP A 532 1.93 5.98 17.25
N ASN A 533 1.26 5.20 18.10
CA ASN A 533 0.60 5.70 19.31
C ASN A 533 1.59 6.38 20.25
N GLY A 534 2.82 5.86 20.33
CA GLY A 534 3.96 6.47 21.03
C GLY A 534 4.61 7.64 20.29
N GLY A 535 4.12 8.02 19.11
CA GLY A 535 4.68 9.10 18.30
C GLY A 535 5.97 8.75 17.57
N CYS A 536 6.37 7.48 17.47
CA CYS A 536 7.63 7.11 16.80
C CYS A 536 7.60 7.53 15.32
N SER A 537 8.65 8.19 14.84
CA SER A 537 8.65 8.78 13.48
C SER A 537 8.92 7.73 12.40
N MET A 538 9.96 6.92 12.56
CA MET A 538 10.42 5.94 11.57
C MET A 538 10.15 4.52 12.05
N VAL A 539 8.92 4.05 11.86
CA VAL A 539 8.50 2.69 12.21
C VAL A 539 8.78 1.78 11.01
N ALA A 540 9.97 1.17 11.00
CA ALA A 540 10.47 0.43 9.85
C ALA A 540 9.89 -0.98 9.77
N LEU A 541 9.42 -1.37 8.58
CA LEU A 541 8.81 -2.67 8.30
C LEU A 541 9.51 -3.39 7.14
N ASN A 542 9.41 -4.72 7.11
CA ASN A 542 9.83 -5.56 5.99
C ASN A 542 8.80 -5.43 4.84
N PHE A 543 9.09 -4.59 3.85
CA PHE A 543 8.19 -4.26 2.73
C PHE A 543 7.91 -5.45 1.79
N GLN A 544 8.79 -6.45 1.79
CA GLN A 544 8.65 -7.68 1.01
C GLN A 544 7.63 -8.67 1.61
N THR A 545 7.16 -8.42 2.84
CA THR A 545 6.24 -9.30 3.55
C THR A 545 4.83 -8.71 3.54
N PRO A 546 3.93 -9.20 2.66
CA PRO A 546 2.53 -8.80 2.67
C PRO A 546 1.84 -9.26 3.95
N GLY A 547 0.71 -8.62 4.29
CA GLY A 547 -0.09 -8.96 5.46
C GLY A 547 -0.63 -7.73 6.17
N GLU A 548 -1.26 -7.95 7.31
CA GLU A 548 -1.95 -6.92 8.11
C GLU A 548 -1.05 -5.72 8.43
N GLN A 549 0.16 -5.96 8.94
CA GLN A 549 1.05 -4.86 9.34
C GLN A 549 1.45 -3.98 8.15
N MET A 550 1.62 -4.60 6.98
CA MET A 550 1.93 -3.87 5.75
C MET A 550 0.71 -3.12 5.21
N ASP A 551 -0.48 -3.68 5.34
CA ASP A 551 -1.77 -3.03 5.03
C ASP A 551 -1.99 -1.79 5.90
N LEU A 552 -1.73 -1.89 7.21
CA LEU A 552 -1.81 -0.76 8.14
C LEU A 552 -0.86 0.37 7.73
N ASN A 553 0.36 0.04 7.33
CA ASN A 553 1.32 1.02 6.84
C ASN A 553 0.90 1.65 5.52
N GLN A 554 0.45 0.85 4.55
CA GLN A 554 -0.07 1.38 3.28
C GLN A 554 -1.27 2.30 3.52
N GLY A 555 -2.19 1.93 4.41
CA GLY A 555 -3.32 2.77 4.81
C GLY A 555 -2.89 4.05 5.54
N ARG A 556 -1.96 3.97 6.50
CA ARG A 556 -1.44 5.14 7.22
C ARG A 556 -0.84 6.18 6.28
N PHE A 557 -0.07 5.72 5.29
CA PHE A 557 0.60 6.57 4.30
C PHE A 557 -0.19 6.73 2.99
N LEU A 558 -1.46 6.33 2.96
CA LEU A 558 -2.37 6.56 1.83
C LEU A 558 -2.66 8.06 1.62
N PRO A 559 -2.97 8.86 2.66
CA PRO A 559 -3.22 10.28 2.51
C PRO A 559 -1.98 11.08 2.10
N ASN A 560 -2.19 12.38 1.86
CA ASN A 560 -1.12 13.34 1.59
C ASN A 560 -0.35 12.98 0.31
N SER A 561 -1.06 12.56 -0.74
CA SER A 561 -0.49 12.13 -2.03
C SER A 561 0.50 10.96 -1.93
N ARG A 562 0.37 10.10 -0.91
CA ARG A 562 1.33 9.02 -0.64
C ARG A 562 2.78 9.51 -0.58
N CYS A 563 2.98 10.75 -0.13
CA CYS A 563 4.28 11.39 -0.20
C CYS A 563 5.26 10.82 0.85
N GLY A 564 4.80 9.90 1.70
CA GLY A 564 5.59 9.21 2.74
C GLY A 564 5.73 9.95 4.06
N TYR A 565 5.08 11.12 4.18
CA TYR A 565 5.06 11.94 5.39
C TYR A 565 3.62 12.22 5.80
N ILE A 566 3.29 11.93 7.05
CA ILE A 566 1.99 12.21 7.66
C ILE A 566 2.22 12.99 8.94
N LEU A 567 1.64 14.19 9.03
CA LEU A 567 1.74 15.04 10.22
C LEU A 567 1.08 14.33 11.41
N LYS A 568 1.80 14.27 12.53
CA LYS A 568 1.29 13.70 13.78
C LYS A 568 0.23 14.64 14.37
N PRO A 569 -0.73 14.10 15.15
CA PRO A 569 -1.65 14.93 15.93
C PRO A 569 -0.88 15.90 16.84
N SER A 570 -1.46 17.09 17.07
CA SER A 570 -0.80 18.19 17.80
C SER A 570 -0.33 17.79 19.20
N PHE A 571 -1.06 16.89 19.87
CA PHE A 571 -0.71 16.37 21.19
C PHE A 571 0.49 15.41 21.21
N LEU A 572 0.95 14.89 20.07
CA LEU A 572 2.21 14.16 19.94
C LEU A 572 3.38 15.08 19.56
N CYS A 573 3.10 16.26 19.05
CA CYS A 573 4.10 17.26 18.67
C CYS A 573 4.46 18.22 19.80
N SER A 574 3.59 18.39 20.80
CA SER A 574 3.81 19.34 21.89
C SER A 574 4.70 18.74 23.00
N PRO A 575 5.84 19.38 23.36
CA PRO A 575 6.68 18.94 24.48
C PRO A 575 5.98 19.02 25.84
N SER A 576 4.95 19.86 25.97
CA SER A 576 4.15 20.02 27.20
C SER A 576 2.99 19.01 27.31
N SER A 577 2.77 18.20 26.28
CA SER A 577 1.71 17.19 26.28
C SER A 577 1.94 16.13 27.37
N ASN A 578 0.85 15.78 28.05
CA ASN A 578 0.78 14.65 28.98
C ASN A 578 0.02 13.46 28.37
N PHE A 579 -0.16 13.43 27.04
CA PHE A 579 -0.77 12.29 26.35
C PHE A 579 -0.04 10.99 26.67
N ASN A 580 -0.82 9.96 27.00
CA ASN A 580 -0.33 8.61 27.22
C ASN A 580 -1.28 7.63 26.49
N PRO A 581 -0.79 6.84 25.53
CA PRO A 581 -1.63 5.91 24.77
C PRO A 581 -2.26 4.79 25.62
N GLU A 582 -1.73 4.53 26.82
CA GLU A 582 -2.29 3.58 27.80
C GLU A 582 -3.39 4.22 28.69
N ILE A 583 -3.36 5.55 28.85
CA ILE A 583 -4.21 6.30 29.78
C ILE A 583 -4.87 7.47 29.02
N THR A 584 -5.87 7.14 28.21
CA THR A 584 -6.49 8.07 27.24
C THR A 584 -7.80 8.71 27.73
N GLY A 585 -8.19 8.52 29.00
CA GLY A 585 -9.43 9.07 29.56
C GLY A 585 -9.33 10.56 29.87
N GLY A 586 -9.89 11.42 29.02
CA GLY A 586 -10.02 12.87 29.25
C GLY A 586 -8.76 13.72 29.00
N GLY A 587 -7.66 13.12 28.52
CA GLY A 587 -6.42 13.82 28.19
C GLY A 587 -6.39 14.46 26.80
N PRO A 588 -5.24 15.01 26.35
CA PRO A 588 -5.08 15.55 25.01
C PRO A 588 -5.47 14.53 23.93
N GLY A 589 -6.19 14.97 22.89
CA GLY A 589 -6.66 14.09 21.81
C GLY A 589 -7.88 13.23 22.15
N HIS A 590 -8.39 13.28 23.39
CA HIS A 590 -9.61 12.58 23.78
C HIS A 590 -10.86 13.25 23.17
N ILE A 591 -11.43 12.61 22.13
CA ILE A 591 -12.61 13.08 21.41
C ILE A 591 -13.56 11.88 21.21
N PRO A 592 -14.39 11.53 22.23
CA PRO A 592 -15.32 10.41 22.16
C PRO A 592 -16.22 10.47 20.93
N THR A 593 -16.06 9.49 20.06
CA THR A 593 -16.67 9.43 18.73
C THR A 593 -17.24 8.04 18.49
N GLN A 594 -18.55 7.97 18.21
CA GLN A 594 -19.18 6.75 17.73
C GLN A 594 -19.07 6.71 16.20
N LEU A 595 -18.36 5.70 15.70
CA LEU A 595 -18.35 5.29 14.30
C LEU A 595 -19.36 4.16 14.11
N THR A 596 -20.28 4.31 13.15
CA THR A 596 -21.23 3.27 12.76
C THR A 596 -21.09 3.01 11.27
N ILE A 597 -20.84 1.75 10.91
CA ILE A 597 -20.65 1.33 9.52
C ILE A 597 -21.70 0.27 9.23
N ARG A 598 -22.60 0.57 8.29
CA ARG A 598 -23.51 -0.43 7.73
C ARG A 598 -22.86 -1.06 6.51
N ILE A 599 -22.54 -2.35 6.61
CA ILE A 599 -22.08 -3.19 5.51
C ILE A 599 -23.32 -3.64 4.73
N ILE A 600 -23.52 -3.09 3.53
CA ILE A 600 -24.73 -3.32 2.74
C ILE A 600 -24.54 -4.53 1.83
N SER A 601 -23.58 -4.44 0.91
CA SER A 601 -23.29 -5.50 -0.09
C SER A 601 -21.83 -5.50 -0.53
N ALA A 602 -21.40 -6.54 -1.24
CA ALA A 602 -20.15 -6.56 -1.99
C ALA A 602 -20.41 -6.90 -3.45
N GLN A 603 -19.44 -6.62 -4.31
CA GLN A 603 -19.52 -6.90 -5.74
C GLN A 603 -18.27 -7.66 -6.17
N GLN A 604 -18.48 -8.70 -6.97
CA GLN A 604 -17.48 -9.44 -7.73
C GLN A 604 -16.25 -9.83 -6.90
N LEU A 605 -16.46 -10.40 -5.72
CA LEU A 605 -15.38 -10.96 -4.92
C LEU A 605 -14.69 -12.10 -5.68
N PRO A 606 -13.35 -12.18 -5.66
CA PRO A 606 -12.62 -13.19 -6.42
C PRO A 606 -12.89 -14.60 -5.88
N LYS A 607 -12.81 -15.59 -6.76
CA LYS A 607 -12.67 -17.00 -6.34
C LYS A 607 -11.29 -17.20 -5.73
N ILE A 608 -11.24 -17.80 -4.54
CA ILE A 608 -9.97 -18.21 -3.91
C ILE A 608 -9.46 -19.52 -4.55
N ASN A 609 -10.30 -20.55 -4.55
CA ASN A 609 -9.96 -21.90 -5.01
C ASN A 609 -10.27 -22.11 -6.50
N THR A 610 -9.49 -21.50 -7.38
CA THR A 610 -9.69 -21.60 -8.85
C THR A 610 -9.48 -23.00 -9.44
N ASP A 611 -8.77 -23.89 -8.74
CA ASP A 611 -8.57 -25.29 -9.16
C ASP A 611 -9.84 -26.15 -9.05
N LYS A 612 -10.84 -25.69 -8.29
CA LYS A 612 -12.13 -26.37 -8.11
C LYS A 612 -13.22 -25.46 -8.69
N PRO A 613 -13.73 -25.73 -9.92
CA PRO A 613 -14.71 -24.87 -10.58
C PRO A 613 -15.95 -24.59 -9.71
N ASN A 614 -16.36 -25.58 -8.92
CA ASN A 614 -17.54 -25.53 -8.05
C ASN A 614 -17.27 -24.85 -6.71
N SER A 615 -16.04 -24.41 -6.42
CA SER A 615 -15.74 -23.67 -5.19
C SER A 615 -16.27 -22.25 -5.34
N ILE A 616 -17.15 -21.86 -4.43
CA ILE A 616 -17.71 -20.52 -4.34
C ILE A 616 -17.43 -20.03 -2.93
N VAL A 617 -17.12 -18.74 -2.81
CA VAL A 617 -16.79 -18.15 -1.51
C VAL A 617 -18.05 -17.94 -0.68
N ASP A 618 -17.89 -18.12 0.63
CA ASP A 618 -18.87 -17.87 1.68
C ASP A 618 -18.51 -16.56 2.43
N PRO A 619 -18.71 -15.37 1.84
CA PRO A 619 -18.03 -14.18 2.33
C PRO A 619 -18.62 -13.67 3.65
N GLN A 620 -17.73 -13.23 4.52
CA GLN A 620 -18.02 -12.38 5.68
C GLN A 620 -17.11 -11.14 5.65
N VAL A 621 -17.61 -10.02 6.19
CA VAL A 621 -16.84 -8.77 6.29
C VAL A 621 -16.50 -8.50 7.75
N LEU A 622 -15.22 -8.37 8.03
CA LEU A 622 -14.65 -7.94 9.31
C LEU A 622 -14.23 -6.48 9.20
N VAL A 623 -14.65 -5.66 10.17
CA VAL A 623 -14.16 -4.29 10.33
C VAL A 623 -13.37 -4.20 11.63
N GLU A 624 -12.15 -3.72 11.53
CA GLU A 624 -11.21 -3.59 12.63
C GLU A 624 -10.82 -2.12 12.83
N ILE A 625 -10.76 -1.71 14.09
CA ILE A 625 -10.21 -0.44 14.52
C ILE A 625 -8.83 -0.71 15.11
N HIS A 626 -7.81 -0.08 14.51
CA HIS A 626 -6.45 -0.09 15.02
C HIS A 626 -6.13 1.32 15.52
N GLY A 627 -5.70 1.48 16.76
CA GLY A 627 -5.47 2.77 17.38
C GLY A 627 -4.79 2.62 18.73
N VAL A 628 -5.04 3.56 19.64
CA VAL A 628 -4.69 3.38 21.06
C VAL A 628 -5.39 2.15 21.63
N ALA A 629 -4.83 1.56 22.69
CA ALA A 629 -5.32 0.29 23.25
C ALA A 629 -6.82 0.29 23.60
N ILE A 630 -7.36 1.43 24.03
CA ILE A 630 -8.79 1.58 24.35
C ILE A 630 -9.72 1.53 23.12
N ASP A 631 -9.21 1.92 21.94
CA ASP A 631 -9.96 2.00 20.68
C ASP A 631 -9.88 0.69 19.89
N LYS A 632 -8.85 -0.12 20.15
CA LYS A 632 -8.62 -1.39 19.47
C LYS A 632 -9.82 -2.32 19.64
N SER A 633 -10.53 -2.55 18.54
CA SER A 633 -11.80 -3.29 18.52
C SER A 633 -12.05 -3.87 17.14
N ARG A 634 -12.88 -4.91 17.05
CA ARG A 634 -13.28 -5.50 15.78
C ARG A 634 -14.68 -6.08 15.88
N ASP A 635 -15.42 -6.04 14.79
CA ASP A 635 -16.74 -6.64 14.67
C ASP A 635 -16.95 -7.12 13.24
N LYS A 636 -17.87 -8.07 13.04
CA LYS A 636 -18.06 -8.74 11.75
C LYS A 636 -19.51 -8.98 11.40
N THR A 637 -19.78 -9.07 10.10
CA THR A 637 -21.07 -9.51 9.61
C THR A 637 -21.27 -11.01 9.83
N HIS A 638 -22.50 -11.48 9.67
CA HIS A 638 -22.75 -12.90 9.37
C HIS A 638 -22.16 -13.24 8.00
N ARG A 639 -21.96 -14.53 7.71
CA ARG A 639 -21.53 -14.98 6.38
C ARG A 639 -22.72 -15.08 5.42
N ILE A 640 -22.46 -14.96 4.14
CA ILE A 640 -23.41 -15.31 3.08
C ILE A 640 -22.90 -16.60 2.44
N ASP A 641 -23.73 -17.64 2.37
CA ASP A 641 -23.32 -18.92 1.79
C ASP A 641 -23.36 -18.84 0.25
N ASN A 642 -22.31 -19.32 -0.40
CA ASN A 642 -22.11 -19.50 -1.84
C ASN A 642 -22.45 -18.29 -2.72
N ASN A 643 -22.07 -17.09 -2.31
CA ASN A 643 -22.25 -15.89 -3.13
C ASN A 643 -21.08 -14.91 -2.99
N GLY A 644 -20.09 -15.03 -3.89
CA GLY A 644 -19.04 -14.03 -4.05
C GLY A 644 -19.38 -12.94 -5.07
N PHE A 645 -20.38 -13.15 -5.93
CA PHE A 645 -20.66 -12.22 -7.03
C PHE A 645 -21.37 -10.93 -6.57
N ASN A 646 -22.38 -11.04 -5.71
CA ASN A 646 -23.14 -9.88 -5.22
C ASN A 646 -23.76 -10.10 -3.81
N PRO A 647 -22.99 -10.56 -2.80
CA PRO A 647 -23.51 -10.82 -1.47
C PRO A 647 -24.10 -9.56 -0.83
N ARG A 648 -25.14 -9.73 -0.02
CA ARG A 648 -25.84 -8.65 0.69
C ARG A 648 -26.05 -9.02 2.15
N TRP A 649 -25.55 -8.19 3.05
CA TRP A 649 -25.60 -8.42 4.50
C TRP A 649 -26.59 -7.51 5.22
N ASP A 650 -26.69 -6.24 4.82
CA ASP A 650 -27.43 -5.21 5.57
C ASP A 650 -27.12 -5.18 7.07
N SER A 651 -25.85 -5.42 7.42
CA SER A 651 -25.40 -5.55 8.82
C SER A 651 -24.77 -4.25 9.30
N THR A 652 -25.10 -3.81 10.52
CA THR A 652 -24.58 -2.57 11.10
C THR A 652 -23.60 -2.88 12.23
N LEU A 653 -22.37 -2.39 12.08
CA LEU A 653 -21.28 -2.53 13.04
C LEU A 653 -21.02 -1.17 13.69
N SER A 654 -20.76 -1.14 15.00
CA SER A 654 -20.59 0.12 15.75
C SER A 654 -19.37 0.09 16.67
N PHE A 655 -18.54 1.12 16.56
CA PHE A 655 -17.26 1.25 17.25
C PHE A 655 -17.17 2.58 18.01
N GLN A 656 -16.70 2.52 19.25
CA GLN A 656 -16.49 3.70 20.09
C GLN A 656 -15.00 4.06 20.08
N LEU A 657 -14.68 5.24 19.57
CA LEU A 657 -13.32 5.78 19.47
C LEU A 657 -13.13 6.87 20.53
N GLN A 658 -12.02 6.83 21.24
CA GLN A 658 -11.60 7.82 22.23
C GLN A 658 -10.54 8.76 21.66
N VAL A 659 -9.65 8.28 20.79
CA VAL A 659 -8.58 9.06 20.16
C VAL A 659 -8.65 8.90 18.63
N PRO A 660 -9.72 9.41 17.97
CA PRO A 660 -9.99 9.17 16.56
C PRO A 660 -8.84 9.61 15.62
N GLU A 661 -8.06 10.63 15.97
CA GLU A 661 -6.94 11.11 15.15
C GLU A 661 -5.80 10.07 14.99
N LEU A 662 -5.69 9.09 15.88
CA LEU A 662 -4.72 8.00 15.77
C LEU A 662 -5.31 6.73 15.16
N ALA A 663 -6.63 6.63 15.01
CA ALA A 663 -7.29 5.42 14.55
C ALA A 663 -7.13 5.16 13.04
N LEU A 664 -6.94 3.90 12.68
CA LEU A 664 -7.10 3.33 11.34
C LEU A 664 -8.35 2.45 11.35
N VAL A 665 -9.09 2.49 10.26
CA VAL A 665 -10.23 1.62 9.99
C VAL A 665 -9.79 0.64 8.90
N ARG A 666 -9.89 -0.66 9.20
CA ARG A 666 -9.49 -1.74 8.30
C ARG A 666 -10.69 -2.62 7.98
N PHE A 667 -10.94 -2.82 6.69
CA PHE A 667 -11.93 -3.73 6.14
C PHE A 667 -11.23 -4.99 5.68
N VAL A 668 -11.74 -6.16 6.06
CA VAL A 668 -11.25 -7.45 5.61
C VAL A 668 -12.43 -8.29 5.15
N VAL A 669 -12.32 -8.86 3.96
CA VAL A 669 -13.27 -9.86 3.45
C VAL A 669 -12.60 -11.22 3.55
N GLU A 670 -13.31 -12.17 4.14
CA GLU A 670 -12.84 -13.55 4.30
C GLU A 670 -13.87 -14.52 3.74
N ASP A 671 -13.39 -15.65 3.22
CA ASP A 671 -14.16 -16.82 2.84
C ASP A 671 -14.28 -17.75 4.05
N HIS A 672 -15.50 -17.98 4.51
CA HIS A 672 -15.75 -18.73 5.73
C HIS A 672 -15.51 -20.23 5.53
N ASP A 673 -14.62 -20.83 6.33
CA ASP A 673 -14.43 -22.27 6.36
C ASP A 673 -14.88 -22.86 7.71
N HIS A 674 -15.76 -23.85 7.66
CA HIS A 674 -16.27 -24.56 8.84
C HIS A 674 -15.25 -25.47 9.53
N LYS A 675 -14.23 -25.93 8.79
CA LYS A 675 -13.26 -26.95 9.21
C LYS A 675 -11.85 -26.40 9.36
N ALA A 676 -11.57 -25.22 8.79
CA ALA A 676 -10.27 -24.58 8.82
C ALA A 676 -10.37 -23.12 9.26
N LYS A 677 -9.23 -22.43 9.23
CA LYS A 677 -9.20 -20.97 9.34
C LYS A 677 -9.80 -20.39 8.05
N ASN A 678 -10.58 -19.32 8.18
CA ASN A 678 -11.09 -18.59 7.03
C ASN A 678 -9.96 -18.16 6.08
N ASP A 679 -10.23 -18.25 4.78
CA ASP A 679 -9.31 -17.82 3.75
C ASP A 679 -9.49 -16.31 3.46
N PHE A 680 -8.38 -15.64 3.15
CA PHE A 680 -8.39 -14.22 2.85
C PHE A 680 -8.93 -13.95 1.44
N VAL A 681 -9.88 -13.02 1.30
CA VAL A 681 -10.42 -12.58 -0.01
C VAL A 681 -9.82 -11.23 -0.41
N GLY A 682 -9.91 -10.23 0.47
CA GLY A 682 -9.49 -8.86 0.17
C GLY A 682 -9.45 -7.96 1.40
N GLN A 683 -8.76 -6.82 1.29
CA GLN A 683 -8.61 -5.86 2.38
C GLN A 683 -8.63 -4.41 1.90
N TYR A 684 -8.83 -3.49 2.84
CA TYR A 684 -8.58 -2.06 2.64
C TYR A 684 -8.41 -1.37 3.99
N THR A 685 -7.37 -0.55 4.14
CA THR A 685 -7.14 0.25 5.35
C THR A 685 -7.01 1.73 5.03
N LEU A 686 -7.62 2.59 5.86
CA LEU A 686 -7.44 4.04 5.81
C LEU A 686 -7.50 4.67 7.22
N PRO A 687 -6.92 5.87 7.43
CA PRO A 687 -7.09 6.59 8.68
C PRO A 687 -8.52 7.05 8.88
N PHE A 688 -9.02 7.00 10.11
CA PHE A 688 -10.35 7.50 10.44
C PHE A 688 -10.55 8.95 9.99
N THR A 689 -9.51 9.78 10.10
CA THR A 689 -9.53 11.18 9.66
C THR A 689 -9.69 11.36 8.14
N SER A 690 -9.47 10.30 7.36
CA SER A 690 -9.66 10.30 5.90
C SER A 690 -10.89 9.50 5.45
N LEU A 691 -11.70 9.00 6.40
CA LEU A 691 -12.93 8.27 6.14
C LEU A 691 -14.09 9.25 5.89
N ARG A 692 -14.82 9.10 4.78
CA ARG A 692 -16.03 9.89 4.49
C ARG A 692 -17.31 9.24 5.04
N THR A 693 -18.27 10.08 5.41
CA THR A 693 -19.63 9.67 5.80
C THR A 693 -20.51 9.39 4.57
N GLY A 694 -21.71 8.84 4.79
CA GLY A 694 -22.68 8.56 3.73
C GLY A 694 -22.45 7.24 3.01
N TYR A 695 -23.11 7.06 1.88
CA TYR A 695 -23.00 5.88 1.02
C TYR A 695 -21.69 5.90 0.22
N ARG A 696 -20.83 4.90 0.43
CA ARG A 696 -19.48 4.83 -0.16
C ARG A 696 -19.17 3.44 -0.69
N HIS A 697 -18.30 3.37 -1.69
CA HIS A 697 -17.66 2.12 -2.07
C HIS A 697 -16.26 2.03 -1.45
N VAL A 698 -15.90 0.83 -0.98
CA VAL A 698 -14.55 0.46 -0.57
C VAL A 698 -13.96 -0.41 -1.67
N HIS A 699 -12.99 0.09 -2.43
CA HIS A 699 -12.33 -0.67 -3.49
C HIS A 699 -11.26 -1.58 -2.90
N LEU A 700 -11.52 -2.88 -2.92
CA LEU A 700 -10.72 -3.86 -2.21
C LEU A 700 -9.34 -4.05 -2.86
N LEU A 701 -8.38 -4.46 -2.04
CA LEU A 701 -7.00 -4.77 -2.42
C LEU A 701 -6.67 -6.22 -2.07
N LYS A 702 -5.73 -6.81 -2.81
CA LYS A 702 -5.10 -8.09 -2.49
C LYS A 702 -4.20 -7.93 -1.26
N ALA A 703 -3.74 -9.04 -0.69
CA ALA A 703 -2.83 -9.05 0.45
C ALA A 703 -1.50 -8.30 0.21
N ASP A 704 -1.09 -8.15 -1.06
CA ASP A 704 0.11 -7.40 -1.46
C ASP A 704 -0.14 -5.91 -1.76
N GLY A 705 -1.39 -5.44 -1.58
CA GLY A 705 -1.80 -4.05 -1.85
C GLY A 705 -2.14 -3.75 -3.30
N SER A 706 -2.09 -4.74 -4.21
CA SER A 706 -2.56 -4.56 -5.59
C SER A 706 -4.10 -4.52 -5.66
N SER A 707 -4.65 -3.86 -6.67
CA SER A 707 -6.11 -3.69 -6.79
C SER A 707 -6.81 -5.03 -7.05
N LEU A 708 -7.95 -5.24 -6.37
CA LEU A 708 -8.91 -6.30 -6.69
C LEU A 708 -10.02 -5.82 -7.62
N SER A 709 -9.85 -4.70 -8.33
CA SER A 709 -10.87 -4.18 -9.25
C SER A 709 -11.43 -5.29 -10.17
N PRO A 710 -12.77 -5.41 -10.29
CA PRO A 710 -13.79 -4.48 -9.81
C PRO A 710 -14.36 -4.79 -8.40
N SER A 711 -13.71 -5.63 -7.60
CA SER A 711 -14.22 -6.01 -6.28
C SER A 711 -14.37 -4.83 -5.32
N THR A 712 -15.58 -4.62 -4.81
CA THR A 712 -15.91 -3.49 -3.92
C THR A 712 -16.86 -3.91 -2.80
N LEU A 713 -16.82 -3.19 -1.67
CA LEU A 713 -17.89 -3.20 -0.67
C LEU A 713 -18.73 -1.93 -0.84
N PHE A 714 -20.05 -2.04 -0.78
CA PHE A 714 -20.95 -0.90 -0.66
C PHE A 714 -21.37 -0.76 0.80
N ILE A 715 -21.08 0.41 1.39
CA ILE A 715 -21.27 0.68 2.81
C ILE A 715 -21.97 2.01 3.02
N HIS A 716 -22.54 2.20 4.22
CA HIS A 716 -22.98 3.51 4.68
C HIS A 716 -22.28 3.84 6.00
N VAL A 717 -21.58 4.98 6.04
CA VAL A 717 -20.78 5.42 7.18
C VAL A 717 -21.47 6.56 7.92
N LYS A 718 -21.59 6.45 9.24
CA LYS A 718 -22.11 7.50 10.11
C LYS A 718 -21.13 7.75 11.25
N VAL A 719 -20.88 9.02 11.54
CA VAL A 719 -20.01 9.46 12.63
C VAL A 719 -20.79 10.39 13.56
N SER A 720 -20.69 10.20 14.87
CA SER A 720 -21.28 11.12 15.85
C SER A 720 -20.33 11.37 17.03
N ARG A 721 -20.16 12.64 17.40
CA ARG A 721 -19.23 13.08 18.46
C ARG A 721 -19.84 13.06 19.87
N LYS A 722 -20.88 12.24 20.07
CA LYS A 722 -21.55 12.04 21.37
C LYS A 722 -21.30 10.62 21.89
N GLY A 723 -20.06 10.14 21.77
CA GLY A 723 -19.67 8.82 22.26
C GLY A 723 -19.84 8.72 23.79
N VAL A 724 -20.19 7.53 24.29
CA VAL A 724 -20.21 7.29 25.74
C VAL A 724 -18.76 7.16 26.21
N PRO A 725 -18.33 7.88 27.27
CA PRO A 725 -17.00 7.70 27.82
C PRO A 725 -16.77 6.23 28.19
N ILE A 726 -15.72 5.61 27.62
CA ILE A 726 -15.38 4.23 27.96
C ILE A 726 -14.34 4.24 29.09
N LYS A 727 -14.50 3.34 30.07
CA LYS A 727 -13.53 3.12 31.15
C LYS A 727 -12.13 2.88 30.58
N THR A 728 -11.14 3.55 31.16
CA THR A 728 -9.71 3.43 30.83
C THR A 728 -9.21 2.00 30.98
N VAL A 729 -8.08 1.66 30.33
CA VAL A 729 -7.46 0.33 30.46
C VAL A 729 -7.16 0.01 31.93
N SER A 730 -6.62 0.97 32.68
CA SER A 730 -6.35 0.83 34.11
C SER A 730 -7.61 0.55 34.93
N GLU A 731 -8.72 1.27 34.67
CA GLU A 731 -10.00 1.02 35.35
C GLU A 731 -10.57 -0.36 35.03
N ARG A 732 -10.45 -0.83 33.78
CA ARG A 732 -10.88 -2.19 33.40
C ARG A 732 -10.03 -3.26 34.10
N MET A 733 -8.71 -3.06 34.19
CA MET A 733 -7.83 -3.99 34.91
C MET A 733 -8.09 -4.02 36.41
N LEU A 734 -8.43 -2.88 37.02
CA LEU A 734 -8.84 -2.81 38.43
C LEU A 734 -10.16 -3.55 38.67
N LEU A 735 -11.14 -3.38 37.78
CA LEU A 735 -12.43 -4.10 37.84
C LEU A 735 -12.25 -5.61 37.67
N ALA A 736 -11.45 -6.05 36.69
CA ALA A 736 -11.16 -7.46 36.49
C ALA A 736 -10.45 -8.09 37.70
N LYS A 737 -9.59 -7.33 38.40
CA LYS A 737 -8.96 -7.77 39.65
C LYS A 737 -9.91 -7.80 40.84
N SER A 738 -10.95 -6.95 40.86
CA SER A 738 -11.99 -6.99 41.89
C SER A 738 -13.03 -8.10 41.65
N GLU A 739 -13.31 -8.44 40.40
CA GLU A 739 -14.25 -9.51 40.03
C GLU A 739 -13.63 -10.91 40.16
N GLY A 740 -12.30 -11.04 40.05
CA GLY A 740 -11.57 -12.30 40.31
C GLY A 740 -11.35 -12.65 41.79
N LYS A 741 -11.99 -11.92 42.72
CA LYS A 741 -11.96 -12.18 44.17
C LYS A 741 -13.35 -12.42 44.78
N ALA A 742 -14.39 -12.58 43.95
CA ALA A 742 -15.75 -12.93 44.38
C ALA A 742 -15.99 -14.44 44.31
#